data_AF-A0A7S4EGG2-F1
#
_entry.id   AF-A0A7S4EGG2-F1
#
_cell.length_a   1.000
_cell.length_b   1.000
_cell.length_c   1.000
_cell.angle_alpha   90.00
_cell.angle_beta   90.00
_cell.angle_gamma   90.00
#
_symmetry.space_group_name_H-M   'P 1'
#
loop_
_entity.id
_entity.type
_entity.pdbx_description
1 polymer ?
#
loop_
_entity_poly.entity_id
_entity_poly.type
_entity_poly.pdbx_seq_one_letter_code
_entity_poly.pdbx_strand_id
1 'polypeptide(L)'
;MLPRRTFGKRWCGRNNNYIFLFLSAAFVGGIESLANNQSSRHQPKTTSFGMAAAGRTAGRSCVNGDSEALDMQSNGSKGDTDGYLYAYVHPSIHEILVMEPPRISVDFLESAGLKDDTNNPILVDNESHTIGWNLLDAFIEHENSEPQKSGLQQTLSMEQLVSLASQSELALLKGGGMRDDSLLPSSIRGLLQIIPEKHYFDEKNCSNRESGEYFLIATLLALNMVENSIRHLLGKENGKAPLLKDMIDIISTRQGDNALPKSLLAVLRTLLLPKNGLNLRNLLWHGFLPTIHPRWFALSVVLVLSLDELTGSSSFQDHCFGANLQNLSAMRQHHELVAILDHGRALLSSREMMTTFERRVIRSKIIPRSHVELFRVSLKFVNFPIVFASVAGPLIEHLLRLMWCDENKQNKYIAEPGSYYVTLDGHGQRGKHEVVIMPFFSQPQQVNATETNKNQLVYRLGGSRMAFLMDMFTAPSGAPNIRASVAHGAFNKHLFEELVAIEGEKDGTGKNVDELKDMTSAFISVLNTLCDDVQCCPRISDGTNNLEANVPLSLYRPCFSYSAILLAELDSMVNKMKPFYKFIHDGHYLKYARNASQSQMQEDVAYKVADMSQSIETIVGMQESIYRSFKRKKSKFTDDDFFRENTNNLRASECGAAQLLLSEISQAASSSLQDLNDGIAMLQEDKIQLSSRRRKQIYRICSSAKLTLDFYSFAAYCALLYIDSRQDDINASRYIDLHTKISGKLTDDDFFVAVKRSRMAVSTFSTTNTFNRALSALTQYAAGKAVKAISKNSIRESSI
;
A
#
# COMPACT_ATOMS: atom_id res chain seq x y z
N MET A 1 48.79 -2.63 -46.02
CA MET A 1 48.39 -1.21 -46.01
C MET A 1 46.89 -1.12 -45.74
N LEU A 2 46.51 -0.41 -44.67
CA LEU A 2 45.16 0.14 -44.41
C LEU A 2 44.75 1.13 -45.55
N PRO A 3 43.52 1.69 -45.58
CA PRO A 3 42.19 1.06 -45.55
C PRO A 3 41.17 1.79 -46.47
N ARG A 4 39.96 1.24 -46.63
CA ARG A 4 38.71 2.04 -46.73
C ARG A 4 37.50 1.15 -46.44
N ARG A 5 36.76 1.49 -45.38
CA ARG A 5 35.49 0.89 -44.96
C ARG A 5 34.34 1.61 -45.67
N THR A 6 33.37 0.86 -46.18
CA THR A 6 32.04 1.34 -46.58
C THR A 6 30.95 0.67 -45.74
N PHE A 7 29.94 1.48 -45.44
CA PHE A 7 28.75 1.22 -44.65
C PHE A 7 27.74 0.30 -45.36
N GLY A 8 26.91 -0.39 -44.56
CA GLY A 8 25.53 -0.69 -44.95
C GLY A 8 24.96 -1.99 -44.39
N LYS A 9 24.07 -1.90 -43.39
CA LYS A 9 22.67 -2.40 -43.47
C LYS A 9 21.86 -2.00 -42.25
N ARG A 10 20.71 -1.38 -42.55
CA ARG A 10 19.63 -0.91 -41.68
C ARG A 10 18.89 -2.10 -41.04
N TRP A 11 18.46 -1.93 -39.78
CA TRP A 11 17.28 -2.62 -39.24
C TRP A 11 16.31 -1.56 -38.71
N CYS A 12 15.12 -1.52 -39.31
CA CYS A 12 13.93 -0.81 -38.84
C CYS A 12 12.98 -1.83 -38.24
N GLY A 13 12.34 -1.48 -37.13
CA GLY A 13 11.25 -2.26 -36.53
C GLY A 13 10.85 -1.72 -35.17
N ARG A 14 10.12 -0.60 -35.16
CA ARG A 14 9.48 0.01 -33.99
C ARG A 14 8.37 -0.92 -33.44
N ASN A 15 8.34 -1.08 -32.12
CA ASN A 15 7.11 -1.17 -31.33
C ASN A 15 7.49 -0.82 -29.88
N ASN A 16 7.18 0.42 -29.48
CA ASN A 16 7.35 0.93 -28.13
C ASN A 16 6.15 0.48 -27.30
N ASN A 17 6.33 -0.56 -26.47
CA ASN A 17 5.48 -0.78 -25.30
C ASN A 17 6.33 -0.48 -24.07
N TYR A 18 6.00 0.62 -23.38
CA TYR A 18 6.58 1.00 -22.10
C TYR A 18 6.15 -0.02 -21.04
N ILE A 19 7.05 -0.92 -20.66
CA ILE A 19 6.99 -1.68 -19.42
C ILE A 19 8.03 -1.05 -18.49
N PHE A 20 7.60 -0.18 -17.58
CA PHE A 20 8.44 0.35 -16.51
C PHE A 20 8.63 -0.72 -15.42
N LEU A 21 9.89 -1.05 -15.15
CA LEU A 21 10.32 -1.98 -14.11
C LEU A 21 10.27 -1.32 -12.72
N PHE A 22 9.48 -1.90 -11.81
CA PHE A 22 9.61 -1.71 -10.36
C PHE A 22 10.71 -2.63 -9.81
N LEU A 23 11.93 -2.12 -9.66
CA LEU A 23 13.02 -2.77 -8.92
C LEU A 23 13.80 -1.75 -8.09
N SER A 24 13.18 -1.31 -6.99
CA SER A 24 13.84 -0.53 -5.93
C SER A 24 13.24 -0.85 -4.57
N ALA A 25 13.37 -2.10 -4.11
CA ALA A 25 13.28 -2.52 -2.70
C ALA A 25 13.47 -4.05 -2.58
N ALA A 26 14.72 -4.51 -2.62
CA ALA A 26 15.18 -5.82 -2.11
C ALA A 26 16.65 -6.00 -2.50
N PHE A 27 17.58 -5.68 -1.61
CA PHE A 27 18.97 -6.14 -1.74
C PHE A 27 19.70 -6.11 -0.39
N VAL A 28 19.35 -7.03 0.53
CA VAL A 28 20.28 -7.66 1.48
C VAL A 28 19.73 -9.06 1.80
N GLY A 29 20.42 -10.12 1.36
CA GLY A 29 20.23 -11.50 1.85
C GLY A 29 19.79 -12.52 0.80
N GLY A 30 20.69 -13.45 0.45
CA GLY A 30 20.36 -14.76 -0.15
C GLY A 30 20.68 -14.95 -1.64
N ILE A 31 21.94 -15.26 -1.97
CA ILE A 31 22.30 -15.93 -3.23
C ILE A 31 22.65 -17.37 -2.87
N GLU A 32 21.86 -18.33 -3.37
CA GLU A 32 22.37 -19.62 -3.87
C GLU A 32 21.29 -20.40 -4.64
N SER A 33 21.70 -20.98 -5.77
CA SER A 33 21.15 -22.20 -6.40
C SER A 33 19.83 -22.13 -7.20
N LEU A 34 19.91 -22.01 -8.53
CA LEU A 34 19.69 -23.13 -9.48
C LEU A 34 19.66 -22.66 -10.94
N ALA A 35 20.54 -23.26 -11.74
CA ALA A 35 20.50 -23.26 -13.19
C ALA A 35 19.94 -24.62 -13.69
N ASN A 36 19.26 -24.57 -14.84
CA ASN A 36 18.89 -25.63 -15.80
C ASN A 36 17.38 -25.83 -15.97
N ASN A 37 16.82 -25.39 -17.10
CA ASN A 37 16.58 -26.30 -18.24
C ASN A 37 16.00 -25.57 -19.46
N GLN A 38 16.40 -26.07 -20.63
CA GLN A 38 16.08 -25.58 -21.96
C GLN A 38 14.76 -26.14 -22.51
N SER A 39 14.19 -25.33 -23.41
CA SER A 39 13.44 -25.69 -24.63
C SER A 39 12.00 -26.19 -24.52
N SER A 40 11.08 -25.45 -25.15
CA SER A 40 10.43 -25.94 -26.37
C SER A 40 9.70 -24.79 -27.09
N ARG A 41 9.86 -24.79 -28.43
CA ARG A 41 9.20 -23.91 -29.39
C ARG A 41 7.73 -24.32 -29.55
N HIS A 42 6.81 -23.36 -29.71
CA HIS A 42 5.63 -23.54 -30.58
C HIS A 42 5.16 -22.20 -31.19
N GLN A 43 4.72 -22.29 -32.44
CA GLN A 43 4.35 -21.22 -33.38
C GLN A 43 3.01 -20.53 -33.03
N PRO A 44 2.77 -19.27 -33.46
CA PRO A 44 1.47 -18.64 -33.31
C PRO A 44 0.54 -18.98 -34.48
N LYS A 45 -0.70 -19.38 -34.16
CA LYS A 45 -1.81 -19.43 -35.12
C LYS A 45 -2.46 -18.06 -35.23
N THR A 46 -2.53 -17.58 -36.47
CA THR A 46 -3.29 -16.44 -36.95
C THR A 46 -4.80 -16.75 -36.91
N THR A 47 -5.61 -15.85 -36.35
CA THR A 47 -7.05 -15.80 -36.62
C THR A 47 -7.46 -14.38 -36.97
N SER A 48 -8.03 -14.29 -38.16
CA SER A 48 -8.54 -13.14 -38.88
C SER A 48 -9.71 -12.44 -38.18
N PHE A 49 -9.63 -11.11 -38.09
CA PHE A 49 -10.74 -10.23 -37.77
C PHE A 49 -11.64 -10.04 -39.00
N GLY A 50 -12.91 -10.39 -38.87
CA GLY A 50 -13.97 -9.97 -39.78
C GLY A 50 -14.62 -8.68 -39.26
N MET A 51 -14.45 -7.58 -40.00
CA MET A 51 -15.18 -6.34 -39.80
C MET A 51 -16.60 -6.48 -40.36
N ALA A 52 -17.60 -6.07 -39.59
CA ALA A 52 -18.91 -5.67 -40.12
C ALA A 52 -19.24 -4.28 -39.56
N ALA A 53 -19.22 -3.31 -40.46
CA ALA A 53 -19.67 -1.95 -40.23
C ALA A 53 -21.19 -1.87 -40.45
N ALA A 54 -21.90 -1.19 -39.57
CA ALA A 54 -23.20 -0.60 -39.88
C ALA A 54 -23.35 0.70 -39.11
N GLY A 55 -23.28 1.81 -39.83
CA GLY A 55 -23.49 3.15 -39.30
C GLY A 55 -24.95 3.44 -38.98
N ARG A 56 -25.16 4.46 -38.16
CA ARG A 56 -26.31 5.37 -38.25
C ARG A 56 -25.99 6.68 -37.54
N THR A 57 -26.12 7.75 -38.32
CA THR A 57 -26.13 9.15 -37.94
C THR A 57 -27.46 9.52 -37.27
N ALA A 58 -27.41 10.25 -36.16
CA ALA A 58 -28.46 11.20 -35.78
C ALA A 58 -27.90 12.22 -34.78
N GLY A 59 -27.98 13.49 -35.14
CA GLY A 59 -27.66 14.61 -34.25
C GLY A 59 -28.86 15.03 -33.39
N ARG A 60 -28.57 15.67 -32.25
CA ARG A 60 -29.40 16.64 -31.52
C ARG A 60 -28.52 17.21 -30.39
N SER A 61 -28.21 18.50 -30.44
CA SER A 61 -28.97 19.61 -29.83
C SER A 61 -28.82 19.62 -28.30
N CYS A 62 -27.88 20.44 -27.83
CA CYS A 62 -27.65 20.75 -26.42
C CYS A 62 -28.87 21.46 -25.83
N VAL A 63 -29.39 20.92 -24.73
CA VAL A 63 -30.33 21.60 -23.82
C VAL A 63 -29.66 21.63 -22.45
N ASN A 64 -29.69 22.80 -21.81
CA ASN A 64 -29.19 23.06 -20.47
C ASN A 64 -29.83 22.08 -19.47
N GLY A 65 -29.01 21.35 -18.73
CA GLY A 65 -29.43 20.49 -17.63
C GLY A 65 -29.10 21.17 -16.30
N ASP A 66 -30.13 21.59 -15.58
CA ASP A 66 -30.07 21.90 -14.16
C ASP A 66 -29.65 20.65 -13.37
N SER A 67 -28.80 20.85 -12.37
CA SER A 67 -28.31 19.81 -11.47
C SER A 67 -29.43 19.35 -10.53
N GLU A 68 -30.29 18.43 -11.00
CA GLU A 68 -31.07 17.57 -10.12
C GLU A 68 -30.08 16.66 -9.37
N ALA A 69 -29.80 17.02 -8.12
CA ALA A 69 -29.34 16.03 -7.15
C ALA A 69 -30.33 14.85 -7.18
N LEU A 70 -29.80 13.62 -7.19
CA LEU A 70 -30.54 12.37 -7.06
C LEU A 70 -31.33 12.32 -5.74
N ASP A 71 -32.36 13.15 -5.59
CA ASP A 71 -33.56 12.80 -4.85
C ASP A 71 -34.32 11.86 -5.78
N MET A 72 -34.04 10.56 -5.68
CA MET A 72 -34.99 9.55 -6.15
C MET A 72 -36.29 9.77 -5.38
N GLN A 73 -37.21 10.53 -5.99
CA GLN A 73 -38.52 10.80 -5.43
C GLN A 73 -39.21 9.47 -5.18
N SER A 74 -39.43 9.22 -3.89
CA SER A 74 -40.25 8.15 -3.36
C SER A 74 -41.68 8.28 -3.90
N ASN A 75 -42.00 7.56 -4.96
CA ASN A 75 -43.38 7.18 -5.21
C ASN A 75 -43.78 6.23 -4.08
N GLY A 76 -44.65 6.72 -3.20
CA GLY A 76 -45.02 6.12 -1.92
C GLY A 76 -45.76 4.78 -2.02
N SER A 77 -45.06 3.71 -2.37
CA SER A 77 -45.45 2.36 -1.98
C SER A 77 -44.66 1.95 -0.74
N LYS A 78 -45.37 1.71 0.37
CA LYS A 78 -44.81 1.08 1.57
C LYS A 78 -44.43 -0.36 1.18
N GLY A 79 -43.19 -0.58 0.77
CA GLY A 79 -42.72 -1.93 0.43
C GLY A 79 -41.28 -2.01 -0.04
N ASP A 80 -40.74 -0.99 -0.70
CA ASP A 80 -39.48 -1.13 -1.46
C ASP A 80 -38.26 -0.49 -0.77
N THR A 81 -38.08 -0.81 0.50
CA THR A 81 -36.94 -0.31 1.29
C THR A 81 -35.64 -1.07 1.03
N ASP A 82 -35.72 -2.26 0.45
CA ASP A 82 -34.55 -3.12 0.21
C ASP A 82 -33.69 -2.58 -0.95
N GLY A 83 -34.32 -1.86 -1.89
CA GLY A 83 -33.64 -1.23 -3.02
C GLY A 83 -32.54 -0.23 -2.63
N TYR A 84 -32.59 0.37 -1.43
CA TYR A 84 -31.58 1.34 -0.98
C TYR A 84 -30.34 0.69 -0.37
N LEU A 85 -30.43 -0.55 0.12
CA LEU A 85 -29.33 -1.23 0.81
C LEU A 85 -28.30 -1.77 -0.18
N TYR A 86 -28.76 -2.25 -1.34
CA TYR A 86 -27.89 -2.80 -2.39
C TYR A 86 -27.74 -1.85 -3.59
N ALA A 87 -28.02 -0.56 -3.42
CA ALA A 87 -27.99 0.45 -4.48
C ALA A 87 -26.62 0.62 -5.16
N TYR A 88 -25.54 0.14 -4.53
CA TYR A 88 -24.17 0.27 -5.02
C TYR A 88 -23.60 -1.02 -5.62
N VAL A 89 -24.42 -2.06 -5.80
CA VAL A 89 -24.05 -3.26 -6.55
C VAL A 89 -25.03 -3.49 -7.70
N HIS A 90 -24.54 -4.07 -8.79
CA HIS A 90 -25.39 -4.41 -9.93
C HIS A 90 -26.53 -5.36 -9.51
N PRO A 91 -27.74 -5.27 -10.08
CA PRO A 91 -28.87 -6.12 -9.71
C PRO A 91 -28.57 -7.62 -9.70
N SER A 92 -27.74 -8.12 -10.62
CA SER A 92 -27.34 -9.54 -10.65
C SER A 92 -26.50 -9.97 -9.44
N ILE A 93 -25.72 -9.05 -8.85
CA ILE A 93 -24.96 -9.31 -7.63
C ILE A 93 -25.91 -9.27 -6.44
N HIS A 94 -26.80 -8.27 -6.41
CA HIS A 94 -27.84 -8.16 -5.39
C HIS A 94 -28.69 -9.43 -5.32
N GLU A 95 -29.19 -9.92 -6.46
CA GLU A 95 -29.99 -11.14 -6.57
C GLU A 95 -29.29 -12.34 -5.91
N ILE A 96 -27.99 -12.51 -6.11
CA ILE A 96 -27.20 -13.58 -5.48
C ILE A 96 -27.09 -13.38 -3.97
N LEU A 97 -26.83 -12.15 -3.51
CA LEU A 97 -26.63 -11.85 -2.09
C LEU A 97 -27.87 -12.09 -1.23
N VAL A 98 -29.07 -11.93 -1.82
CA VAL A 98 -30.37 -12.12 -1.16
C VAL A 98 -31.11 -13.37 -1.64
N MET A 99 -30.49 -14.18 -2.49
CA MET A 99 -31.09 -15.39 -3.06
C MET A 99 -31.54 -16.33 -1.94
N GLU A 100 -32.78 -16.80 -1.97
CA GLU A 100 -33.22 -17.88 -1.07
C GLU A 100 -32.51 -19.18 -1.44
N PRO A 101 -32.06 -19.99 -0.46
CA PRO A 101 -31.37 -21.23 -0.77
C PRO A 101 -32.29 -22.15 -1.58
N PRO A 102 -31.80 -22.73 -2.68
CA PRO A 102 -32.57 -23.73 -3.41
C PRO A 102 -32.88 -24.89 -2.45
N ARG A 103 -34.08 -25.46 -2.57
CA ARG A 103 -34.39 -26.72 -1.89
C ARG A 103 -33.47 -27.79 -2.46
N ILE A 104 -32.64 -28.37 -1.61
CA ILE A 104 -31.75 -29.46 -2.01
C ILE A 104 -32.65 -30.67 -2.32
N SER A 105 -32.40 -31.31 -3.46
CA SER A 105 -33.18 -32.46 -3.90
C SER A 105 -33.17 -33.56 -2.84
N VAL A 106 -34.35 -33.99 -2.41
CA VAL A 106 -34.52 -35.08 -1.42
C VAL A 106 -33.85 -36.37 -1.91
N ASP A 107 -33.84 -36.60 -3.22
CA ASP A 107 -33.25 -37.78 -3.85
C ASP A 107 -31.73 -37.87 -3.63
N PHE A 108 -31.02 -36.72 -3.63
CA PHE A 108 -29.59 -36.68 -3.32
C PHE A 108 -29.33 -37.11 -1.87
N LEU A 109 -30.13 -36.61 -0.94
CA LEU A 109 -30.02 -36.88 0.51
C LEU A 109 -30.21 -38.35 0.83
N GLU A 110 -31.17 -38.97 0.15
CA GLU A 110 -31.45 -40.39 0.27
C GLU A 110 -30.35 -41.24 -0.30
N SER A 111 -29.79 -40.86 -1.46
CA SER A 111 -28.70 -41.59 -2.10
C SER A 111 -27.37 -41.53 -1.33
N ALA A 112 -27.11 -40.42 -0.62
CA ALA A 112 -25.86 -40.19 0.09
C ALA A 112 -25.85 -40.76 1.52
N GLY A 113 -27.00 -41.23 2.03
CA GLY A 113 -27.11 -41.80 3.39
C GLY A 113 -26.85 -40.80 4.51
N LEU A 114 -26.96 -39.50 4.23
CA LEU A 114 -26.58 -38.40 5.11
C LEU A 114 -27.83 -37.57 5.43
N LYS A 115 -28.64 -38.12 6.33
CA LYS A 115 -29.81 -37.45 6.91
C LYS A 115 -29.48 -37.15 8.37
N ASP A 116 -29.61 -35.89 8.78
CA ASP A 116 -29.83 -35.60 10.20
C ASP A 116 -31.25 -36.04 10.60
N ASP A 117 -31.59 -35.89 11.88
CA ASP A 117 -32.94 -36.18 12.39
C ASP A 117 -34.06 -35.36 11.70
N THR A 118 -33.69 -34.33 10.91
CA THR A 118 -34.59 -33.45 10.15
C THR A 118 -34.58 -33.67 8.63
N ASN A 119 -33.92 -34.73 8.13
CA ASN A 119 -33.74 -35.06 6.70
C ASN A 119 -32.99 -33.97 5.89
N ASN A 120 -32.13 -33.15 6.49
CA ASN A 120 -31.32 -32.18 5.75
C ASN A 120 -29.92 -32.74 5.44
N PRO A 121 -29.31 -32.42 4.27
CA PRO A 121 -27.90 -32.73 4.02
C PRO A 121 -27.06 -31.91 4.99
N ILE A 122 -26.04 -32.56 5.54
CA ILE A 122 -25.05 -31.90 6.39
C ILE A 122 -23.77 -31.71 5.55
N LEU A 123 -23.73 -30.69 4.68
CA LEU A 123 -22.49 -30.31 3.98
C LEU A 123 -21.46 -29.68 4.95
N VAL A 124 -21.94 -29.18 6.08
CA VAL A 124 -21.15 -28.56 7.14
C VAL A 124 -21.41 -29.32 8.43
N ASP A 125 -20.38 -29.93 9.00
CA ASP A 125 -20.48 -30.71 10.23
C ASP A 125 -20.85 -29.80 11.42
N ASN A 126 -21.88 -30.18 12.18
CA ASN A 126 -22.40 -29.34 13.26
C ASN A 126 -21.49 -29.31 14.50
N GLU A 127 -20.61 -30.29 14.69
CA GLU A 127 -19.73 -30.37 15.87
C GLU A 127 -18.43 -29.60 15.61
N SER A 128 -17.76 -29.91 14.51
CA SER A 128 -16.48 -29.30 14.11
C SER A 128 -16.64 -27.98 13.36
N HIS A 129 -17.83 -27.67 12.84
CA HIS A 129 -18.11 -26.51 12.01
C HIS A 129 -17.23 -26.43 10.75
N THR A 130 -16.85 -27.59 10.20
CA THR A 130 -16.05 -27.69 8.98
C THR A 130 -16.85 -28.29 7.81
N ILE A 131 -16.40 -28.01 6.60
CA ILE A 131 -17.03 -28.49 5.37
C ILE A 131 -16.64 -29.95 5.16
N GLY A 132 -17.64 -30.82 5.01
CA GLY A 132 -17.45 -32.18 4.53
C GLY A 132 -17.04 -32.20 3.06
N TRP A 133 -15.77 -31.96 2.75
CA TRP A 133 -15.28 -31.77 1.38
C TRP A 133 -15.63 -32.91 0.42
N ASN A 134 -15.54 -34.16 0.88
CA ASN A 134 -15.92 -35.34 0.09
C ASN A 134 -17.41 -35.34 -0.26
N LEU A 135 -18.25 -34.90 0.67
CA LEU A 135 -19.69 -34.80 0.45
C LEU A 135 -20.02 -33.65 -0.49
N LEU A 136 -19.33 -32.51 -0.36
CA LEU A 136 -19.50 -31.39 -1.28
C LEU A 136 -19.05 -31.76 -2.70
N ASP A 137 -17.96 -32.51 -2.86
CA ASP A 137 -17.56 -33.06 -4.17
C ASP A 137 -18.66 -33.96 -4.75
N ALA A 138 -19.22 -34.89 -3.97
CA ALA A 138 -20.32 -35.76 -4.40
C ALA A 138 -21.60 -34.98 -4.76
N PHE A 139 -21.92 -33.92 -4.00
CA PHE A 139 -23.05 -33.02 -4.29
C PHE A 139 -22.88 -32.29 -5.62
N ILE A 140 -21.68 -31.75 -5.87
CA ILE A 140 -21.35 -31.08 -7.14
C ILE A 140 -21.43 -32.07 -8.31
N GLU A 141 -20.94 -33.30 -8.14
CA GLU A 141 -21.00 -34.33 -9.17
C GLU A 141 -22.44 -34.75 -9.49
N HIS A 142 -23.28 -34.94 -8.46
CA HIS A 142 -24.70 -35.27 -8.63
C HIS A 142 -25.45 -34.20 -9.42
N GLU A 143 -25.34 -32.93 -9.02
CA GLU A 143 -25.99 -31.80 -9.70
C GLU A 143 -25.50 -31.59 -11.15
N ASN A 144 -24.24 -31.95 -11.44
CA ASN A 144 -23.68 -31.87 -12.79
C ASN A 144 -24.04 -33.09 -13.67
N SER A 145 -24.46 -34.21 -13.07
CA SER A 145 -24.87 -35.41 -13.79
C SER A 145 -26.24 -35.27 -14.47
N GLU A 146 -27.01 -34.23 -14.11
CA GLU A 146 -28.28 -33.95 -14.77
C GLU A 146 -28.07 -33.57 -16.25
N PRO A 147 -28.79 -34.24 -17.19
CA PRO A 147 -28.49 -34.25 -18.62
C PRO A 147 -28.56 -32.89 -19.35
N GLN A 148 -28.94 -31.80 -18.67
CA GLN A 148 -29.06 -30.47 -19.26
C GLN A 148 -27.79 -29.60 -19.17
N LYS A 149 -26.72 -30.01 -18.47
CA LYS A 149 -25.52 -29.16 -18.22
C LYS A 149 -24.20 -29.72 -18.78
N SER A 150 -24.23 -30.47 -19.89
CA SER A 150 -23.03 -31.05 -20.49
C SER A 150 -22.21 -30.02 -21.30
N GLY A 151 -21.28 -29.30 -20.65
CA GLY A 151 -20.31 -28.52 -21.43
C GLY A 151 -19.37 -27.53 -20.73
N LEU A 152 -19.58 -27.15 -19.46
CA LEU A 152 -18.72 -26.17 -18.80
C LEU A 152 -18.08 -26.67 -17.50
N GLN A 153 -16.85 -26.20 -17.30
CA GLN A 153 -15.86 -26.44 -16.24
C GLN A 153 -16.36 -26.67 -14.80
N GLN A 154 -15.48 -27.28 -13.99
CA GLN A 154 -15.49 -27.48 -12.53
C GLN A 154 -15.67 -26.16 -11.70
N THR A 155 -16.75 -25.42 -11.92
CA THR A 155 -17.11 -24.23 -11.14
C THR A 155 -18.38 -24.50 -10.37
N LEU A 156 -18.38 -24.18 -9.08
CA LEU A 156 -19.57 -24.21 -8.23
C LEU A 156 -20.57 -23.18 -8.76
N SER A 157 -21.82 -23.59 -8.96
CA SER A 157 -22.89 -22.65 -9.35
C SER A 157 -23.19 -21.67 -8.20
N MET A 158 -23.83 -20.54 -8.50
CA MET A 158 -24.19 -19.57 -7.47
C MET A 158 -25.23 -20.14 -6.50
N GLU A 159 -26.18 -20.92 -7.02
CA GLU A 159 -27.21 -21.58 -6.23
C GLU A 159 -26.59 -22.61 -5.26
N GLN A 160 -25.60 -23.37 -5.71
CA GLN A 160 -24.83 -24.30 -4.87
C GLN A 160 -24.03 -23.55 -3.79
N LEU A 161 -23.42 -22.41 -4.13
CA LEU A 161 -22.71 -21.58 -3.14
C LEU A 161 -23.67 -21.02 -2.08
N VAL A 162 -24.86 -20.55 -2.49
CA VAL A 162 -25.89 -20.04 -1.58
C VAL A 162 -26.39 -21.16 -0.66
N SER A 163 -26.61 -22.37 -1.20
CA SER A 163 -26.98 -23.54 -0.40
C SER A 163 -25.93 -23.88 0.67
N LEU A 164 -24.64 -23.90 0.29
CA LEU A 164 -23.53 -24.10 1.23
C LEU A 164 -23.47 -23.00 2.29
N ALA A 165 -23.71 -21.74 1.91
CA ALA A 165 -23.75 -20.63 2.85
C ALA A 165 -24.90 -20.76 3.85
N SER A 166 -26.09 -21.15 3.39
CA SER A 166 -27.25 -21.36 4.27
C SER A 166 -27.06 -22.54 5.21
N GLN A 167 -26.41 -23.63 4.79
CA GLN A 167 -26.04 -24.72 5.70
C GLN A 167 -24.97 -24.30 6.71
N SER A 168 -24.01 -23.47 6.29
CA SER A 168 -23.06 -22.86 7.21
C SER A 168 -23.76 -22.00 8.26
N GLU A 169 -24.80 -21.25 7.87
CA GLU A 169 -25.63 -20.48 8.81
C GLU A 169 -26.37 -21.38 9.79
N LEU A 170 -26.93 -22.49 9.32
CA LEU A 170 -27.64 -23.44 10.18
C LEU A 170 -26.70 -24.04 11.23
N ALA A 171 -25.55 -24.57 10.80
CA ALA A 171 -24.54 -25.13 11.68
C ALA A 171 -24.00 -24.07 12.66
N LEU A 172 -23.51 -22.94 12.13
CA LEU A 172 -22.82 -21.94 12.93
C LEU A 172 -23.74 -21.03 13.73
N LEU A 173 -25.01 -20.76 13.33
CA LEU A 173 -25.88 -19.78 14.02
C LEU A 173 -27.22 -20.32 14.55
N LYS A 174 -27.79 -21.40 13.98
CA LYS A 174 -29.15 -21.86 14.32
C LYS A 174 -29.24 -23.24 14.97
N GLY A 175 -28.13 -23.96 15.14
CA GLY A 175 -28.10 -25.23 15.87
C GLY A 175 -28.63 -25.08 17.29
N GLY A 176 -29.87 -25.53 17.54
CA GLY A 176 -30.67 -25.28 18.75
C GLY A 176 -30.30 -26.08 20.01
N GLY A 177 -29.07 -26.59 20.11
CA GLY A 177 -28.54 -27.19 21.34
C GLY A 177 -27.78 -26.17 22.17
N MET A 178 -27.58 -26.42 23.48
CA MET A 178 -26.56 -25.69 24.26
C MET A 178 -25.23 -25.83 23.54
N ARG A 179 -24.83 -24.80 22.80
CA ARG A 179 -23.58 -24.78 22.06
C ARG A 179 -22.44 -24.83 23.04
N ASP A 180 -21.60 -25.84 22.90
CA ASP A 180 -20.30 -25.79 23.54
C ASP A 180 -19.36 -24.97 22.66
N ASP A 181 -19.55 -23.64 22.67
CA ASP A 181 -18.68 -22.71 21.96
C ASP A 181 -17.21 -22.84 22.44
N SER A 182 -16.94 -23.53 23.55
CA SER A 182 -15.59 -23.77 24.06
C SER A 182 -14.68 -24.55 23.11
N LEU A 183 -15.26 -25.26 22.13
CA LEU A 183 -14.50 -25.94 21.08
C LEU A 183 -13.98 -24.99 19.99
N LEU A 184 -14.58 -23.80 19.84
CA LEU A 184 -14.15 -22.81 18.86
C LEU A 184 -12.89 -22.07 19.33
N PRO A 185 -11.98 -21.71 18.40
CA PRO A 185 -10.86 -20.83 18.73
C PRO A 185 -11.34 -19.52 19.38
N SER A 186 -10.60 -19.01 20.37
CA SER A 186 -10.91 -17.78 21.10
C SER A 186 -11.14 -16.57 20.18
N SER A 187 -10.37 -16.47 19.09
CA SER A 187 -10.56 -15.45 18.05
C SER A 187 -11.91 -15.56 17.34
N ILE A 188 -12.40 -16.78 17.06
CA ILE A 188 -13.71 -17.02 16.45
C ILE A 188 -14.83 -16.70 17.43
N ARG A 189 -14.69 -17.08 18.70
CA ARG A 189 -15.64 -16.69 19.75
C ARG A 189 -15.72 -15.18 19.90
N GLY A 190 -14.58 -14.49 19.93
CA GLY A 190 -14.51 -13.04 19.93
C GLY A 190 -15.17 -12.39 18.72
N LEU A 191 -15.03 -13.02 17.55
CA LEU A 191 -15.69 -12.58 16.32
C LEU A 191 -17.22 -12.75 16.39
N LEU A 192 -17.72 -13.83 16.98
CA LEU A 192 -19.14 -14.02 17.25
C LEU A 192 -19.67 -12.98 18.25
N GLN A 193 -18.88 -12.60 19.26
CA GLN A 193 -19.25 -11.57 20.24
C GLN A 193 -19.38 -10.16 19.64
N ILE A 194 -18.90 -9.92 18.42
CA ILE A 194 -19.20 -8.67 17.69
C ILE A 194 -20.70 -8.56 17.40
N ILE A 195 -21.39 -9.67 17.18
CA ILE A 195 -22.82 -9.73 16.87
C ILE A 195 -23.60 -9.82 18.19
N PRO A 196 -24.43 -8.82 18.56
CA PRO A 196 -25.14 -8.85 19.84
C PRO A 196 -26.10 -10.05 19.94
N GLU A 197 -26.13 -10.71 21.09
CA GLU A 197 -26.87 -11.98 21.31
C GLU A 197 -28.35 -11.93 20.88
N LYS A 198 -28.99 -10.77 21.10
CA LYS A 198 -30.39 -10.50 20.72
C LYS A 198 -30.68 -10.67 19.23
N HIS A 199 -29.66 -10.79 18.37
CA HIS A 199 -29.82 -10.89 16.93
C HIS A 199 -29.70 -12.32 16.37
N TYR A 200 -29.31 -13.32 17.17
CA TYR A 200 -29.17 -14.71 16.68
C TYR A 200 -30.51 -15.45 16.53
N PHE A 201 -31.48 -15.18 17.41
CA PHE A 201 -32.62 -16.09 17.62
C PHE A 201 -34.00 -15.54 17.23
N ASP A 202 -34.08 -14.30 16.72
CA ASP A 202 -35.38 -13.72 16.34
C ASP A 202 -35.79 -14.08 14.90
N GLU A 203 -36.08 -15.37 14.66
CA GLU A 203 -36.56 -15.86 13.36
C GLU A 203 -37.89 -15.22 12.93
N LYS A 204 -38.68 -14.70 13.89
CA LYS A 204 -39.98 -14.08 13.61
C LYS A 204 -39.88 -12.59 13.30
N ASN A 205 -38.78 -11.93 13.68
CA ASN A 205 -38.48 -10.55 13.29
C ASN A 205 -37.14 -10.43 12.53
N CYS A 206 -36.75 -11.38 11.67
CA CYS A 206 -35.60 -11.21 10.76
C CYS A 206 -35.73 -9.96 9.84
N SER A 207 -36.88 -9.29 9.83
CA SER A 207 -37.10 -7.98 9.23
C SER A 207 -36.57 -6.80 10.07
N ASN A 208 -36.13 -7.00 11.31
CA ASN A 208 -35.46 -5.98 12.12
C ASN A 208 -34.01 -5.81 11.64
N ARG A 209 -33.88 -4.86 10.72
CA ARG A 209 -32.70 -4.44 9.95
C ARG A 209 -31.44 -4.11 10.76
N GLU A 210 -31.55 -3.96 12.08
CA GLU A 210 -30.49 -3.42 12.96
C GLU A 210 -29.28 -4.36 13.16
N SER A 211 -29.31 -5.60 12.65
CA SER A 211 -28.20 -6.56 12.81
C SER A 211 -27.24 -6.62 11.63
N GLY A 212 -27.65 -6.14 10.45
CA GLY A 212 -26.95 -6.37 9.20
C GLY A 212 -25.56 -5.71 9.15
N GLU A 213 -25.39 -4.59 9.85
CA GLU A 213 -24.13 -3.89 9.99
C GLU A 213 -23.12 -4.70 10.83
N TYR A 214 -23.56 -5.37 11.91
CA TYR A 214 -22.68 -6.21 12.72
C TYR A 214 -22.20 -7.43 11.92
N PHE A 215 -23.11 -8.06 11.16
CA PHE A 215 -22.74 -9.15 10.26
C PHE A 215 -21.78 -8.69 9.15
N LEU A 216 -21.92 -7.46 8.64
CA LEU A 216 -20.98 -6.90 7.67
C LEU A 216 -19.57 -6.77 8.25
N ILE A 217 -19.45 -6.20 9.46
CA ILE A 217 -18.17 -6.07 10.18
C ILE A 217 -17.57 -7.46 10.42
N ALA A 218 -18.36 -8.39 10.96
CA ALA A 218 -17.89 -9.74 11.25
C ALA A 218 -17.49 -10.49 9.96
N THR A 219 -18.21 -10.31 8.85
CA THR A 219 -17.86 -10.91 7.55
C THR A 219 -16.55 -10.34 7.00
N LEU A 220 -16.33 -9.03 7.09
CA LEU A 220 -15.09 -8.38 6.67
C LEU A 220 -13.87 -8.99 7.38
N LEU A 221 -13.98 -9.16 8.71
CA LEU A 221 -12.93 -9.77 9.52
C LEU A 221 -12.75 -11.26 9.21
N ALA A 222 -13.85 -12.01 9.07
CA ALA A 222 -13.81 -13.43 8.69
C ALA A 222 -13.13 -13.63 7.33
N LEU A 223 -13.39 -12.78 6.33
CA LEU A 223 -12.75 -12.88 5.02
C LEU A 223 -11.25 -12.54 5.06
N ASN A 224 -10.82 -11.63 5.94
CA ASN A 224 -9.40 -11.43 6.22
C ASN A 224 -8.75 -12.69 6.81
N MET A 225 -9.48 -13.39 7.68
CA MET A 225 -9.05 -14.66 8.25
C MET A 225 -8.99 -15.76 7.20
N VAL A 226 -9.94 -15.84 6.27
CA VAL A 226 -9.88 -16.76 5.12
C VAL A 226 -8.63 -16.49 4.28
N GLU A 227 -8.34 -15.21 3.97
CA GLU A 227 -7.12 -14.85 3.24
C GLU A 227 -5.84 -15.23 4.02
N ASN A 228 -5.85 -15.13 5.35
CA ASN A 228 -4.77 -15.59 6.22
C ASN A 228 -4.58 -17.11 6.16
N SER A 229 -5.65 -17.89 6.32
CA SER A 229 -5.60 -19.36 6.24
C SER A 229 -5.12 -19.83 4.86
N ILE A 230 -5.49 -19.13 3.78
CA ILE A 230 -4.94 -19.38 2.43
C ILE A 230 -3.43 -19.16 2.36
N ARG A 231 -2.89 -18.10 2.99
CA ARG A 231 -1.44 -17.85 3.04
C ARG A 231 -0.72 -18.92 3.84
N HIS A 232 -1.29 -19.29 4.99
CA HIS A 232 -0.78 -20.35 5.85
C HIS A 232 -0.68 -21.67 5.09
N LEU A 233 -1.76 -22.04 4.37
CA LEU A 233 -1.79 -23.22 3.51
C LEU A 233 -0.67 -23.23 2.48
N LEU A 234 -0.25 -22.07 1.98
CA LEU A 234 0.85 -21.94 1.01
C LEU A 234 2.24 -22.10 1.61
N GLY A 235 2.40 -22.10 2.94
CA GLY A 235 3.70 -22.10 3.61
C GLY A 235 4.57 -20.89 3.26
N LYS A 236 3.94 -19.82 2.74
CA LYS A 236 4.62 -18.59 2.36
C LYS A 236 4.49 -17.59 3.48
N GLU A 237 5.49 -17.58 4.35
CA GLU A 237 5.46 -16.66 5.49
C GLU A 237 5.74 -15.22 5.10
N ASN A 238 6.58 -14.89 4.10
CA ASN A 238 6.93 -13.48 3.85
C ASN A 238 7.40 -13.16 2.41
N GLY A 239 6.93 -12.03 1.87
CA GLY A 239 7.24 -11.47 0.54
C GLY A 239 6.15 -10.49 0.11
N LYS A 240 6.29 -9.82 -1.06
CA LYS A 240 5.20 -9.00 -1.64
C LYS A 240 3.89 -9.81 -1.57
N ALA A 241 2.86 -9.29 -0.88
CA ALA A 241 1.61 -10.00 -0.69
C ALA A 241 1.08 -10.44 -2.08
N PRO A 242 1.10 -11.75 -2.39
CA PRO A 242 0.63 -12.22 -3.68
C PRO A 242 -0.84 -11.88 -3.84
N LEU A 243 -1.30 -11.66 -5.07
CA LEU A 243 -2.73 -11.44 -5.31
C LEU A 243 -3.50 -12.69 -4.87
N LEU A 244 -4.69 -12.52 -4.30
CA LEU A 244 -5.55 -13.63 -3.87
C LEU A 244 -5.79 -14.64 -4.99
N LYS A 245 -5.94 -14.15 -6.23
CA LYS A 245 -6.01 -14.99 -7.43
C LYS A 245 -4.77 -15.86 -7.59
N ASP A 246 -3.58 -15.29 -7.47
CA ASP A 246 -2.33 -16.01 -7.64
C ASP A 246 -2.17 -17.07 -6.54
N MET A 247 -2.60 -16.77 -5.31
CA MET A 247 -2.63 -17.74 -4.21
C MET A 247 -3.54 -18.94 -4.53
N ILE A 248 -4.78 -18.68 -4.96
CA ILE A 248 -5.74 -19.72 -5.34
C ILE A 248 -5.24 -20.54 -6.54
N ASP A 249 -4.60 -19.89 -7.51
CA ASP A 249 -4.02 -20.57 -8.67
C ASP A 249 -2.84 -21.48 -8.26
N ILE A 250 -1.98 -21.05 -7.33
CA ILE A 250 -0.91 -21.90 -6.76
C ILE A 250 -1.48 -23.09 -6.00
N ILE A 251 -2.55 -22.89 -5.22
CA ILE A 251 -3.25 -23.99 -4.53
C ILE A 251 -3.73 -25.03 -5.56
N SER A 252 -4.24 -24.56 -6.71
CA SER A 252 -4.76 -25.44 -7.76
C SER A 252 -3.71 -26.27 -8.50
N THR A 253 -2.42 -25.95 -8.38
CA THR A 253 -1.34 -26.73 -9.02
C THR A 253 -0.77 -27.83 -8.12
N ARG A 254 -1.23 -27.95 -6.88
CA ARG A 254 -0.84 -29.04 -5.97
C ARG A 254 -1.35 -30.39 -6.50
N GLN A 255 -0.50 -31.41 -6.45
CA GLN A 255 -0.79 -32.76 -6.94
C GLN A 255 -0.29 -33.82 -5.93
N GLY A 256 -0.77 -35.05 -6.07
CA GLY A 256 -0.39 -36.19 -5.22
C GLY A 256 -1.01 -36.09 -3.83
N ASP A 257 -0.28 -36.54 -2.80
CA ASP A 257 -0.76 -36.59 -1.41
C ASP A 257 -1.03 -35.20 -0.79
N ASN A 258 -0.56 -34.13 -1.44
CA ASN A 258 -0.81 -32.74 -1.04
C ASN A 258 -1.93 -32.07 -1.86
N ALA A 259 -2.65 -32.84 -2.69
CA ALA A 259 -3.78 -32.32 -3.46
C ALA A 259 -4.92 -31.91 -2.51
N LEU A 260 -5.42 -30.70 -2.71
CA LEU A 260 -6.55 -30.19 -1.94
C LEU A 260 -7.88 -30.55 -2.62
N PRO A 261 -8.99 -30.59 -1.87
CA PRO A 261 -10.30 -30.88 -2.44
C PRO A 261 -10.65 -29.96 -3.61
N LYS A 262 -11.23 -30.52 -4.67
CA LYS A 262 -11.60 -29.73 -5.86
C LYS A 262 -12.73 -28.75 -5.54
N SER A 263 -13.69 -29.19 -4.73
CA SER A 263 -14.74 -28.35 -4.16
C SER A 263 -14.22 -27.11 -3.44
N LEU A 264 -13.13 -27.22 -2.65
CA LEU A 264 -12.51 -26.07 -2.00
C LEU A 264 -12.11 -25.00 -3.02
N LEU A 265 -11.42 -25.40 -4.10
CA LEU A 265 -11.03 -24.47 -5.17
C LEU A 265 -12.24 -23.85 -5.86
N ALA A 266 -13.31 -24.64 -6.07
CA ALA A 266 -14.55 -24.15 -6.66
C ALA A 266 -15.22 -23.10 -5.76
N VAL A 267 -15.33 -23.37 -4.45
CA VAL A 267 -15.86 -22.43 -3.45
C VAL A 267 -15.03 -21.15 -3.41
N LEU A 268 -13.71 -21.25 -3.27
CA LEU A 268 -12.82 -20.08 -3.19
C LEU A 268 -12.90 -19.22 -4.47
N ARG A 269 -12.96 -19.85 -5.65
CA ARG A 269 -13.09 -19.12 -6.93
C ARG A 269 -14.44 -18.43 -7.04
N THR A 270 -15.54 -19.12 -6.76
CA THR A 270 -16.89 -18.55 -6.87
C THR A 270 -17.14 -17.48 -5.81
N LEU A 271 -16.60 -17.62 -4.59
CA LEU A 271 -16.78 -16.62 -3.52
C LEU A 271 -15.86 -15.40 -3.68
N LEU A 272 -14.57 -15.61 -3.95
CA LEU A 272 -13.53 -14.57 -3.77
C LEU A 272 -13.01 -13.95 -5.07
N LEU A 273 -13.25 -14.56 -6.24
CA LEU A 273 -12.73 -14.05 -7.52
C LEU A 273 -13.83 -13.42 -8.38
N PRO A 274 -13.48 -12.46 -9.25
CA PRO A 274 -14.45 -11.77 -10.10
C PRO A 274 -14.89 -12.57 -11.34
N LYS A 275 -14.11 -13.56 -11.79
CA LYS A 275 -14.46 -14.33 -13.00
C LYS A 275 -15.41 -15.46 -12.62
N ASN A 276 -16.69 -15.34 -13.00
CA ASN A 276 -17.77 -16.27 -12.68
C ASN A 276 -18.03 -16.40 -11.16
N GLY A 277 -17.65 -15.39 -10.38
CA GLY A 277 -17.74 -15.37 -8.93
C GLY A 277 -18.31 -14.06 -8.40
N LEU A 278 -18.64 -14.07 -7.11
CA LEU A 278 -19.24 -12.96 -6.38
C LEU A 278 -18.22 -11.86 -6.06
N ASN A 279 -16.93 -12.24 -5.92
CA ASN A 279 -15.85 -11.33 -5.52
C ASN A 279 -16.13 -10.65 -4.15
N LEU A 280 -16.74 -11.40 -3.22
CA LEU A 280 -17.34 -10.85 -2.00
C LEU A 280 -16.34 -10.05 -1.17
N ARG A 281 -15.12 -10.57 -1.01
CA ARG A 281 -14.02 -9.90 -0.29
C ARG A 281 -13.81 -8.48 -0.82
N ASN A 282 -13.74 -8.30 -2.13
CA ASN A 282 -13.50 -6.99 -2.71
C ASN A 282 -14.75 -6.10 -2.66
N LEU A 283 -15.96 -6.65 -2.86
CA LEU A 283 -17.20 -5.86 -2.70
C LEU A 283 -17.26 -5.20 -1.31
N LEU A 284 -16.94 -5.97 -0.26
CA LEU A 284 -16.93 -5.48 1.11
C LEU A 284 -15.77 -4.52 1.39
N TRP A 285 -14.53 -4.88 1.05
CA TRP A 285 -13.34 -4.04 1.32
C TRP A 285 -13.31 -2.72 0.54
N HIS A 286 -14.12 -2.59 -0.50
CA HIS A 286 -14.27 -1.36 -1.27
C HIS A 286 -15.54 -0.58 -0.90
N GLY A 287 -16.32 -1.07 0.07
CA GLY A 287 -17.44 -0.36 0.67
C GLY A 287 -18.70 -0.30 -0.20
N PHE A 288 -18.95 -1.32 -1.04
CA PHE A 288 -20.16 -1.36 -1.87
C PHE A 288 -21.41 -1.83 -1.13
N LEU A 289 -21.26 -2.40 0.06
CA LEU A 289 -22.36 -2.97 0.83
C LEU A 289 -22.43 -2.31 2.22
N PRO A 290 -23.60 -1.78 2.63
CA PRO A 290 -23.83 -1.30 3.99
C PRO A 290 -24.25 -2.42 4.95
N THR A 291 -24.70 -3.56 4.41
CA THR A 291 -25.23 -4.71 5.15
C THR A 291 -24.94 -6.01 4.40
N ILE A 292 -25.02 -7.15 5.07
CA ILE A 292 -24.91 -8.47 4.45
C ILE A 292 -25.72 -9.52 5.22
N HIS A 293 -26.23 -10.53 4.50
CA HIS A 293 -26.96 -11.65 5.10
C HIS A 293 -26.03 -12.53 5.98
N PRO A 294 -26.50 -13.00 7.16
CA PRO A 294 -25.75 -13.87 8.09
C PRO A 294 -25.05 -15.09 7.46
N ARG A 295 -25.69 -15.80 6.53
CA ARG A 295 -25.07 -16.91 5.77
C ARG A 295 -23.67 -16.64 5.22
N TRP A 296 -23.39 -15.44 4.74
CA TRP A 296 -22.08 -15.12 4.15
C TRP A 296 -20.99 -14.99 5.23
N PHE A 297 -21.37 -14.46 6.39
CA PHE A 297 -20.52 -14.48 7.59
C PHE A 297 -20.23 -15.94 8.00
N ALA A 298 -21.29 -16.74 8.13
CA ALA A 298 -21.17 -18.12 8.58
C ALA A 298 -20.30 -18.97 7.65
N LEU A 299 -20.51 -18.86 6.33
CA LEU A 299 -19.66 -19.50 5.33
C LEU A 299 -18.18 -19.09 5.48
N SER A 300 -17.92 -17.81 5.73
CA SER A 300 -16.55 -17.31 5.88
C SER A 300 -15.87 -17.91 7.11
N VAL A 301 -16.56 -18.03 8.24
CA VAL A 301 -16.04 -18.69 9.46
C VAL A 301 -15.80 -20.18 9.23
N VAL A 302 -16.78 -20.88 8.67
CA VAL A 302 -16.67 -22.31 8.34
C VAL A 302 -15.50 -22.58 7.39
N LEU A 303 -15.26 -21.67 6.43
CA LEU A 303 -14.09 -21.75 5.55
C LEU A 303 -12.77 -21.58 6.31
N VAL A 304 -12.67 -20.67 7.29
CA VAL A 304 -11.48 -20.54 8.13
C VAL A 304 -11.18 -21.85 8.85
N LEU A 305 -12.18 -22.41 9.53
CA LEU A 305 -12.04 -23.64 10.30
C LEU A 305 -11.65 -24.83 9.41
N SER A 306 -12.32 -24.95 8.25
CA SER A 306 -12.04 -26.02 7.28
C SER A 306 -10.65 -25.91 6.65
N LEU A 307 -10.16 -24.69 6.41
CA LEU A 307 -8.81 -24.46 5.90
C LEU A 307 -7.75 -24.77 6.95
N ASP A 308 -7.96 -24.35 8.20
CA ASP A 308 -7.05 -24.63 9.31
C ASP A 308 -6.95 -26.14 9.58
N GLU A 309 -8.08 -26.86 9.54
CA GLU A 309 -8.11 -28.34 9.63
C GLU A 309 -7.22 -28.99 8.56
N LEU A 310 -7.34 -28.56 7.30
CA LEU A 310 -6.51 -29.07 6.20
C LEU A 310 -5.01 -28.79 6.38
N THR A 311 -4.63 -27.75 7.12
CA THR A 311 -3.23 -27.45 7.43
C THR A 311 -2.70 -28.18 8.66
N GLY A 312 -3.56 -28.84 9.45
CA GLY A 312 -3.20 -29.48 10.71
C GLY A 312 -2.59 -28.52 11.75
N SER A 313 -2.70 -27.21 11.52
CA SER A 313 -2.12 -26.17 12.37
C SER A 313 -3.03 -24.95 12.34
N SER A 314 -3.02 -24.20 13.44
CA SER A 314 -3.91 -23.06 13.58
C SER A 314 -3.28 -21.82 12.93
N SER A 315 -3.98 -21.19 11.99
CA SER A 315 -3.56 -19.92 11.39
C SER A 315 -3.52 -18.76 12.40
N PHE A 316 -4.05 -18.98 13.61
CA PHE A 316 -4.06 -18.06 14.75
C PHE A 316 -2.75 -18.04 15.54
N GLN A 317 -1.86 -19.02 15.36
CA GLN A 317 -0.65 -19.18 16.19
C GLN A 317 0.61 -18.56 15.58
N ASP A 318 0.54 -18.06 14.34
CA ASP A 318 1.74 -17.79 13.56
C ASP A 318 2.44 -16.44 13.87
N HIS A 319 3.77 -16.47 13.86
CA HIS A 319 4.65 -15.38 14.27
C HIS A 319 4.99 -14.49 13.07
N CYS A 320 4.21 -13.43 12.83
CA CYS A 320 4.64 -12.37 11.90
C CYS A 320 4.83 -10.99 12.55
N PHE A 321 5.85 -10.30 12.04
CA PHE A 321 6.77 -9.39 12.72
C PHE A 321 6.27 -7.94 12.87
N GLY A 322 6.80 -7.24 13.88
CA GLY A 322 6.60 -5.80 14.14
C GLY A 322 7.08 -4.83 13.05
N ALA A 323 7.45 -5.30 11.85
CA ALA A 323 7.82 -4.45 10.72
C ALA A 323 6.67 -3.52 10.28
N ASN A 324 5.41 -3.98 10.36
CA ASN A 324 4.26 -3.15 9.98
C ASN A 324 3.96 -2.05 11.03
N LEU A 325 4.29 -2.28 12.30
CA LEU A 325 4.21 -1.22 13.33
C LEU A 325 5.22 -0.11 13.07
N GLN A 326 6.38 -0.41 12.47
CA GLN A 326 7.36 0.62 12.09
C GLN A 326 6.81 1.59 11.03
N ASN A 327 5.97 1.11 10.12
CA ASN A 327 5.31 1.99 9.13
C ASN A 327 4.30 2.94 9.80
N LEU A 328 3.65 2.49 10.88
CA LEU A 328 2.77 3.36 11.67
C LEU A 328 3.57 4.34 12.52
N SER A 329 4.69 3.91 13.12
CA SER A 329 5.55 4.81 13.90
C SER A 329 6.19 5.92 13.06
N ALA A 330 6.35 5.69 11.74
CA ALA A 330 6.77 6.72 10.79
C ALA A 330 5.82 7.94 10.78
N MET A 331 4.52 7.77 11.06
CA MET A 331 3.59 8.91 11.14
C MET A 331 3.99 9.91 12.22
N ARG A 332 4.54 9.44 13.35
CA ARG A 332 4.99 10.32 14.45
C ARG A 332 6.33 11.01 14.19
N GLN A 333 7.06 10.60 13.15
CA GLN A 333 8.31 11.27 12.76
C GLN A 333 8.05 12.62 12.06
N HIS A 334 6.81 12.86 11.62
CA HIS A 334 6.41 14.08 10.92
C HIS A 334 5.51 14.95 11.80
N HIS A 335 6.01 16.13 12.18
CA HIS A 335 5.31 17.06 13.07
C HIS A 335 3.89 17.45 12.58
N GLU A 336 3.70 17.61 11.26
CA GLU A 336 2.40 17.94 10.68
C GLU A 336 1.38 16.81 10.85
N LEU A 337 1.82 15.55 10.72
CA LEU A 337 0.98 14.39 10.99
C LEU A 337 0.66 14.25 12.47
N VAL A 338 1.64 14.46 13.36
CA VAL A 338 1.43 14.40 14.82
C VAL A 338 0.28 15.33 15.24
N ALA A 339 0.24 16.56 14.73
CA ALA A 339 -0.85 17.49 15.04
C ALA A 339 -2.24 16.96 14.59
N ILE A 340 -2.31 16.29 13.43
CA ILE A 340 -3.55 15.69 12.92
C ILE A 340 -3.95 14.46 13.75
N LEU A 341 -2.97 13.64 14.17
CA LEU A 341 -3.20 12.49 15.02
C LEU A 341 -3.70 12.92 16.41
N ASP A 342 -3.07 13.94 16.99
CA ASP A 342 -3.44 14.48 18.30
C ASP A 342 -4.84 15.11 18.26
N HIS A 343 -5.23 15.74 17.13
CA HIS A 343 -6.61 16.18 16.91
C HIS A 343 -7.61 15.01 16.93
N GLY A 344 -7.28 13.91 16.24
CA GLY A 344 -8.08 12.68 16.27
C GLY A 344 -8.20 12.12 17.69
N ARG A 345 -7.09 12.06 18.43
CA ARG A 345 -7.08 11.67 19.85
C ARG A 345 -7.95 12.58 20.72
N ALA A 346 -7.93 13.89 20.48
CA ALA A 346 -8.76 14.85 21.20
C ALA A 346 -10.27 14.59 20.97
N LEU A 347 -10.68 14.27 19.75
CA LEU A 347 -12.05 13.87 19.44
C LEU A 347 -12.46 12.56 20.14
N LEU A 348 -11.49 11.66 20.35
CA LEU A 348 -11.67 10.38 21.06
C LEU A 348 -11.58 10.50 22.59
N SER A 349 -11.16 11.65 23.13
CA SER A 349 -10.79 11.79 24.55
C SER A 349 -11.97 11.70 25.53
N SER A 350 -13.20 11.95 25.07
CA SER A 350 -14.40 11.88 25.91
C SER A 350 -15.62 11.42 25.12
N ARG A 351 -16.60 10.84 25.84
CA ARG A 351 -17.89 10.42 25.26
C ARG A 351 -18.67 11.59 24.66
N GLU A 352 -18.58 12.77 25.27
CA GLU A 352 -19.25 13.99 24.78
C GLU A 352 -18.65 14.46 23.44
N MET A 353 -17.32 14.46 23.33
CA MET A 353 -16.62 14.80 22.09
C MET A 353 -16.95 13.81 20.98
N MET A 354 -16.97 12.51 21.29
CA MET A 354 -17.37 11.46 20.35
C MET A 354 -18.82 11.67 19.87
N THR A 355 -19.75 11.93 20.78
CA THR A 355 -21.17 12.15 20.45
C THR A 355 -21.34 13.38 19.56
N THR A 356 -20.56 14.43 19.84
CA THR A 356 -20.55 15.66 19.04
C THR A 356 -19.98 15.40 17.65
N PHE A 357 -18.89 14.64 17.56
CA PHE A 357 -18.29 14.20 16.30
C PHE A 357 -19.27 13.36 15.47
N GLU A 358 -19.87 12.31 16.06
CA GLU A 358 -20.87 11.47 15.39
C GLU A 358 -22.01 12.33 14.80
N ARG A 359 -22.60 13.19 15.63
CA ARG A 359 -23.69 14.07 15.23
C ARG A 359 -23.28 15.00 14.08
N ARG A 360 -22.05 15.53 14.12
CA ARG A 360 -21.50 16.39 13.07
C ARG A 360 -21.38 15.64 11.75
N VAL A 361 -20.80 14.43 11.78
CA VAL A 361 -20.61 13.59 10.59
C VAL A 361 -21.95 13.18 9.97
N ILE A 362 -22.94 12.82 10.79
CA ILE A 362 -24.27 12.48 10.27
C ILE A 362 -24.96 13.71 9.69
N ARG A 363 -24.84 14.88 10.33
CA ARG A 363 -25.46 16.13 9.86
C ARG A 363 -24.85 16.67 8.57
N SER A 364 -23.57 16.39 8.29
CA SER A 364 -22.92 16.82 7.05
C SER A 364 -23.46 16.10 5.82
N LYS A 365 -24.23 15.01 6.00
CA LYS A 365 -24.80 14.17 4.92
C LYS A 365 -23.75 13.55 3.98
N ILE A 366 -22.46 13.60 4.34
CA ILE A 366 -21.43 12.94 3.54
C ILE A 366 -21.59 11.43 3.58
N ILE A 367 -22.06 10.89 4.71
CA ILE A 367 -22.37 9.47 4.86
C ILE A 367 -23.75 9.22 4.26
N PRO A 368 -23.86 8.32 3.26
CA PRO A 368 -25.15 7.91 2.72
C PRO A 368 -26.06 7.40 3.83
N ARG A 369 -27.37 7.66 3.73
CA ARG A 369 -28.34 7.21 4.73
C ARG A 369 -28.24 5.72 5.04
N SER A 370 -27.95 4.90 4.03
CA SER A 370 -27.78 3.45 4.16
C SER A 370 -26.57 3.04 5.01
N HIS A 371 -25.57 3.91 5.19
CA HIS A 371 -24.34 3.62 5.93
C HIS A 371 -24.29 4.29 7.32
N VAL A 372 -25.33 5.02 7.73
CA VAL A 372 -25.34 5.76 9.00
C VAL A 372 -25.24 4.81 10.20
N GLU A 373 -26.00 3.72 10.20
CA GLU A 373 -25.91 2.73 11.29
C GLU A 373 -24.56 2.01 11.29
N LEU A 374 -24.01 1.68 10.12
CA LEU A 374 -22.67 1.08 10.03
C LEU A 374 -21.61 1.99 10.65
N PHE A 375 -21.69 3.30 10.37
CA PHE A 375 -20.82 4.29 11.00
C PHE A 375 -20.99 4.31 12.52
N ARG A 376 -22.22 4.34 13.04
CA ARG A 376 -22.49 4.30 14.48
C ARG A 376 -21.94 3.05 15.17
N VAL A 377 -22.17 1.89 14.56
CA VAL A 377 -21.65 0.61 15.06
C VAL A 377 -20.13 0.63 15.05
N SER A 378 -19.50 1.16 13.99
CA SER A 378 -18.03 1.26 13.92
C SER A 378 -17.45 2.08 15.08
N LEU A 379 -18.12 3.14 15.51
CA LEU A 379 -17.64 3.97 16.63
C LEU A 379 -17.61 3.23 17.97
N LYS A 380 -18.34 2.12 18.12
CA LYS A 380 -18.25 1.24 19.30
C LYS A 380 -16.91 0.51 19.39
N PHE A 381 -16.24 0.34 18.25
CA PHE A 381 -15.00 -0.40 18.14
C PHE A 381 -13.75 0.50 18.10
N VAL A 382 -13.84 1.81 18.37
CA VAL A 382 -12.68 2.72 18.32
C VAL A 382 -11.51 2.33 19.24
N ASN A 383 -11.80 1.57 20.31
CA ASN A 383 -10.79 1.02 21.23
C ASN A 383 -10.13 -0.28 20.72
N PHE A 384 -10.60 -0.81 19.59
CA PHE A 384 -10.06 -1.96 18.87
C PHE A 384 -9.59 -1.48 17.49
N PRO A 385 -8.41 -0.85 17.39
CA PRO A 385 -7.95 -0.19 16.17
C PRO A 385 -8.06 -1.00 14.89
N ILE A 386 -7.72 -2.30 14.90
CA ILE A 386 -7.78 -3.12 13.68
C ILE A 386 -9.23 -3.39 13.28
N VAL A 387 -10.10 -3.73 14.23
CA VAL A 387 -11.54 -3.88 13.99
C VAL A 387 -12.14 -2.58 13.45
N PHE A 388 -11.87 -1.45 14.10
CA PHE A 388 -12.35 -0.14 13.66
C PHE A 388 -11.86 0.21 12.25
N ALA A 389 -10.56 0.05 11.99
CA ALA A 389 -9.96 0.34 10.69
C ALA A 389 -10.53 -0.53 9.57
N SER A 390 -10.91 -1.77 9.87
CA SER A 390 -11.52 -2.69 8.91
C SER A 390 -12.89 -2.22 8.43
N VAL A 391 -13.55 -1.34 9.16
CA VAL A 391 -14.87 -0.76 8.81
C VAL A 391 -14.71 0.67 8.31
N ALA A 392 -13.95 1.49 9.02
CA ALA A 392 -13.71 2.88 8.68
C ALA A 392 -13.02 3.04 7.32
N GLY A 393 -12.07 2.14 6.99
CA GLY A 393 -11.38 2.13 5.70
C GLY A 393 -12.32 2.00 4.50
N PRO A 394 -13.08 0.89 4.38
CA PRO A 394 -14.07 0.71 3.32
C PRO A 394 -15.14 1.81 3.29
N LEU A 395 -15.60 2.28 4.46
CA LEU A 395 -16.55 3.38 4.55
C LEU A 395 -15.98 4.65 3.90
N ILE A 396 -14.80 5.11 4.34
CA ILE A 396 -14.13 6.30 3.76
C ILE A 396 -13.89 6.13 2.27
N GLU A 397 -13.48 4.94 1.84
CA GLU A 397 -13.29 4.66 0.43
C GLU A 397 -14.59 4.84 -0.37
N HIS A 398 -15.71 4.36 0.15
CA HIS A 398 -17.02 4.56 -0.45
C HIS A 398 -17.39 6.04 -0.49
N LEU A 399 -17.24 6.78 0.61
CA LEU A 399 -17.53 8.23 0.67
C LEU A 399 -16.74 9.00 -0.41
N LEU A 400 -15.43 8.76 -0.47
CA LEU A 400 -14.55 9.41 -1.44
C LEU A 400 -14.91 9.03 -2.88
N ARG A 401 -15.32 7.77 -3.13
CA ARG A 401 -15.78 7.32 -4.45
C ARG A 401 -17.04 8.04 -4.89
N LEU A 402 -18.01 8.23 -3.99
CA LEU A 402 -19.24 8.98 -4.30
C LEU A 402 -18.91 10.44 -4.64
N MET A 403 -18.09 11.10 -3.81
CA MET A 403 -17.64 12.47 -4.08
C MET A 403 -16.87 12.54 -5.40
N TRP A 404 -16.01 11.57 -5.70
CA TRP A 404 -15.26 11.53 -6.94
C TRP A 404 -16.16 11.35 -8.16
N CYS A 405 -17.16 10.48 -8.08
CA CYS A 405 -18.13 10.26 -9.15
C CYS A 405 -18.94 11.52 -9.44
N ASP A 406 -19.39 12.20 -8.39
CA ASP A 406 -20.13 13.48 -8.46
C ASP A 406 -19.28 14.57 -9.14
N GLU A 407 -18.09 14.86 -8.58
CA GLU A 407 -17.21 15.93 -9.07
C GLU A 407 -16.69 15.68 -10.49
N ASN A 408 -16.39 14.41 -10.84
CA ASN A 408 -15.85 14.06 -12.15
C ASN A 408 -16.92 13.63 -13.17
N LYS A 409 -18.21 13.65 -12.78
CA LYS A 409 -19.36 13.23 -13.59
C LYS A 409 -19.20 11.82 -14.16
N GLN A 410 -18.90 10.86 -13.29
CA GLN A 410 -18.64 9.46 -13.64
C GLN A 410 -19.65 8.53 -12.98
N ASN A 411 -20.06 7.47 -13.70
CA ASN A 411 -21.01 6.47 -13.19
C ASN A 411 -20.28 5.23 -12.66
N LYS A 412 -19.37 5.40 -11.70
CA LYS A 412 -18.54 4.31 -11.15
C LYS A 412 -18.80 4.04 -9.66
N TYR A 413 -19.96 4.47 -9.19
CA TYR A 413 -20.43 4.24 -7.82
C TYR A 413 -21.10 2.87 -7.64
N ILE A 414 -21.37 2.13 -8.72
CA ILE A 414 -21.93 0.77 -8.70
C ILE A 414 -20.84 -0.26 -9.04
N ALA A 415 -20.79 -1.37 -8.30
CA ALA A 415 -19.98 -2.53 -8.66
C ALA A 415 -20.68 -3.35 -9.73
N GLU A 416 -20.08 -3.42 -10.92
CA GLU A 416 -20.60 -4.18 -12.06
C GLU A 416 -19.78 -5.45 -12.32
N PRO A 417 -20.42 -6.59 -12.68
CA PRO A 417 -19.72 -7.79 -13.10
C PRO A 417 -18.79 -7.52 -14.28
N GLY A 418 -17.53 -7.98 -14.17
CA GLY A 418 -16.54 -7.85 -15.25
C GLY A 418 -15.96 -6.44 -15.44
N SER A 419 -16.39 -5.45 -14.67
CA SER A 419 -15.90 -4.07 -14.74
C SER A 419 -14.95 -3.74 -13.59
N TYR A 420 -13.98 -2.86 -13.87
CA TYR A 420 -13.14 -2.29 -12.83
C TYR A 420 -13.80 -1.04 -12.23
N TYR A 421 -13.86 -0.99 -10.90
CA TYR A 421 -14.33 0.19 -10.16
C TYR A 421 -13.16 1.11 -9.76
N VAL A 422 -13.49 2.37 -9.42
CA VAL A 422 -12.54 3.35 -8.88
C VAL A 422 -12.30 3.05 -7.40
N THR A 423 -11.05 2.99 -6.95
CA THR A 423 -10.73 2.52 -5.59
C THR A 423 -9.72 3.41 -4.87
N LEU A 424 -9.65 3.33 -3.54
CA LEU A 424 -8.51 3.87 -2.79
C LEU A 424 -7.28 2.94 -2.85
N ASP A 425 -7.44 1.73 -3.37
CA ASP A 425 -6.39 0.74 -3.48
C ASP A 425 -5.57 0.91 -4.76
N GLY A 426 -4.39 1.51 -4.60
CA GLY A 426 -3.41 1.61 -5.67
C GLY A 426 -2.43 0.45 -5.74
N HIS A 427 -2.57 -0.64 -4.97
CA HIS A 427 -1.52 -1.64 -4.89
C HIS A 427 -1.53 -2.59 -6.09
N GLY A 428 -0.38 -2.73 -6.78
CA GLY A 428 -0.16 -3.74 -7.83
C GLY A 428 -0.98 -3.58 -9.12
N GLN A 429 -2.00 -2.72 -9.17
CA GLN A 429 -2.95 -2.63 -10.29
C GLN A 429 -3.36 -1.21 -10.70
N ARG A 430 -2.54 -0.18 -10.41
CA ARG A 430 -2.82 1.23 -10.81
C ARG A 430 -3.04 1.45 -12.30
N GLY A 431 -2.50 0.56 -13.14
CA GLY A 431 -2.72 0.61 -14.59
C GLY A 431 -4.06 0.00 -15.05
N LYS A 432 -4.81 -0.63 -14.14
CA LYS A 432 -6.08 -1.33 -14.43
C LYS A 432 -7.29 -0.62 -13.83
N HIS A 433 -7.12 -0.02 -12.66
CA HIS A 433 -8.17 0.71 -11.94
C HIS A 433 -7.80 2.18 -11.82
N GLU A 434 -8.83 3.02 -11.82
CA GLU A 434 -8.67 4.41 -11.38
C GLU A 434 -8.56 4.46 -9.86
N VAL A 435 -7.67 5.32 -9.37
CA VAL A 435 -7.48 5.53 -7.94
C VAL A 435 -8.09 6.86 -7.55
N VAL A 436 -9.05 6.85 -6.62
CA VAL A 436 -9.93 7.98 -6.28
C VAL A 436 -9.14 9.26 -5.99
N ILE A 437 -8.03 9.14 -5.27
CA ILE A 437 -7.25 10.28 -4.79
C ILE A 437 -6.06 10.63 -5.69
N MET A 438 -5.95 10.01 -6.87
CA MET A 438 -4.92 10.39 -7.83
C MET A 438 -5.24 11.75 -8.47
N PRO A 439 -4.22 12.58 -8.73
CA PRO A 439 -4.40 13.90 -9.33
C PRO A 439 -5.00 13.83 -10.73
N PHE A 440 -4.76 12.75 -11.47
CA PHE A 440 -5.27 12.58 -12.82
C PHE A 440 -5.94 11.23 -12.99
N PHE A 441 -6.91 11.15 -13.89
CA PHE A 441 -7.57 9.92 -14.29
C PHE A 441 -7.72 9.84 -15.81
N SER A 442 -7.88 8.61 -16.33
CA SER A 442 -8.02 8.35 -17.76
C SER A 442 -9.50 8.22 -18.13
N GLN A 443 -9.94 8.80 -19.23
CA GLN A 443 -11.27 8.50 -19.76
C GLN A 443 -11.17 7.33 -20.75
N PRO A 444 -11.81 6.17 -20.48
CA PRO A 444 -11.68 4.97 -21.32
C PRO A 444 -12.21 5.17 -22.75
N GLN A 445 -13.00 6.21 -23.02
CA GLN A 445 -13.64 6.44 -24.31
C GLN A 445 -12.78 7.23 -25.32
N GLN A 446 -11.60 7.72 -24.93
CA GLN A 446 -10.73 8.47 -25.85
C GLN A 446 -9.47 7.66 -26.19
N VAL A 447 -9.61 6.75 -27.15
CA VAL A 447 -8.56 5.84 -27.63
C VAL A 447 -7.31 6.58 -28.18
N ASN A 448 -7.40 7.90 -28.39
CA ASN A 448 -6.29 8.76 -28.87
C ASN A 448 -5.97 9.95 -27.95
N ALA A 449 -6.57 10.06 -26.77
CA ALA A 449 -6.29 11.21 -25.90
C ALA A 449 -5.00 10.99 -25.11
N THR A 450 -3.97 11.72 -25.52
CA THR A 450 -2.81 12.04 -24.67
C THR A 450 -3.18 12.95 -23.49
N GLU A 451 -4.44 13.38 -23.41
CA GLU A 451 -4.93 14.29 -22.38
C GLU A 451 -5.44 13.51 -21.16
N THR A 452 -4.67 13.55 -20.09
CA THR A 452 -5.11 13.08 -18.77
C THR A 452 -6.04 14.11 -18.14
N ASN A 453 -7.23 13.68 -17.70
CA ASN A 453 -8.18 14.57 -17.05
C ASN A 453 -7.74 14.88 -15.61
N LYS A 454 -7.86 16.15 -15.21
CA LYS A 454 -7.66 16.55 -13.81
C LYS A 454 -8.81 16.03 -12.96
N ASN A 455 -8.48 15.40 -11.84
CA ASN A 455 -9.44 14.96 -10.86
C ASN A 455 -10.08 16.17 -10.15
N GLN A 456 -11.37 16.40 -10.39
CA GLN A 456 -12.11 17.54 -9.86
C GLN A 456 -12.30 17.47 -8.34
N LEU A 457 -12.22 16.27 -7.74
CA LEU A 457 -12.25 16.09 -6.29
C LEU A 457 -11.14 16.90 -5.58
N VAL A 458 -10.01 17.12 -6.25
CA VAL A 458 -8.90 17.93 -5.71
C VAL A 458 -9.35 19.36 -5.43
N TYR A 459 -10.19 19.94 -6.29
CA TYR A 459 -10.70 21.31 -6.12
C TYR A 459 -11.71 21.39 -4.97
N ARG A 460 -12.56 20.37 -4.80
CA ARG A 460 -13.51 20.28 -3.69
C ARG A 460 -12.82 20.13 -2.33
N LEU A 461 -11.85 19.23 -2.21
CA LEU A 461 -11.19 18.95 -0.93
C LEU A 461 -10.03 19.93 -0.64
N GLY A 462 -9.36 20.41 -1.67
CA GLY A 462 -8.16 21.23 -1.59
C GLY A 462 -6.87 20.41 -1.44
N GLY A 463 -5.74 21.00 -1.83
CA GLY A 463 -4.44 20.33 -1.90
C GLY A 463 -3.98 19.68 -0.59
N SER A 464 -4.04 20.40 0.54
CA SER A 464 -3.55 19.87 1.83
C SER A 464 -4.34 18.63 2.28
N ARG A 465 -5.67 18.62 2.11
CA ARG A 465 -6.51 17.46 2.45
C ARG A 465 -6.21 16.28 1.54
N MET A 466 -6.08 16.53 0.24
CA MET A 466 -5.72 15.50 -0.73
C MET A 466 -4.33 14.92 -0.45
N ALA A 467 -3.36 15.75 -0.05
CA ALA A 467 -2.03 15.27 0.35
C ALA A 467 -2.10 14.37 1.58
N PHE A 468 -2.90 14.74 2.59
CA PHE A 468 -3.10 13.92 3.78
C PHE A 468 -3.74 12.56 3.44
N LEU A 469 -4.79 12.56 2.62
CA LEU A 469 -5.41 11.32 2.13
C LEU A 469 -4.41 10.45 1.35
N MET A 470 -3.57 11.07 0.52
CA MET A 470 -2.55 10.35 -0.25
C MET A 470 -1.56 9.64 0.68
N ASP A 471 -1.06 10.35 1.69
CA ASP A 471 -0.12 9.84 2.67
C ASP A 471 -0.69 8.70 3.52
N MET A 472 -1.98 8.76 3.85
CA MET A 472 -2.64 7.70 4.64
C MET A 472 -2.92 6.43 3.82
N PHE A 473 -3.26 6.56 2.54
CA PHE A 473 -3.87 5.45 1.78
C PHE A 473 -3.09 4.96 0.56
N THR A 474 -2.32 5.82 -0.11
CA THR A 474 -1.75 5.50 -1.43
C THR A 474 -0.27 5.88 -1.60
N ALA A 475 0.36 6.38 -0.55
CA ALA A 475 1.69 6.92 -0.69
C ALA A 475 2.71 5.83 -1.07
N PRO A 476 3.62 6.16 -1.99
CA PRO A 476 4.38 5.16 -2.73
C PRO A 476 5.53 4.50 -1.95
N SER A 477 6.00 5.11 -0.86
CA SER A 477 7.14 4.61 -0.09
C SER A 477 7.06 5.07 1.37
N GLY A 478 7.40 4.19 2.32
CA GLY A 478 7.48 4.51 3.75
C GLY A 478 6.15 4.89 4.43
N ALA A 479 5.07 5.01 3.67
CA ALA A 479 3.76 5.40 4.17
C ALA A 479 3.06 4.25 4.92
N PRO A 480 2.15 4.59 5.84
CA PRO A 480 1.40 3.61 6.61
C PRO A 480 0.47 2.76 5.72
N ASN A 481 -0.02 3.31 4.59
CA ASN A 481 -0.93 2.66 3.64
C ASN A 481 -2.05 1.89 4.37
N ILE A 482 -2.64 2.56 5.35
CA ILE A 482 -3.36 1.94 6.47
C ILE A 482 -4.41 0.94 5.99
N ARG A 483 -5.24 1.39 5.04
CA ARG A 483 -6.33 0.58 4.48
C ARG A 483 -5.81 -0.70 3.82
N ALA A 484 -4.77 -0.59 2.99
CA ALA A 484 -4.20 -1.76 2.30
C ALA A 484 -3.52 -2.71 3.29
N SER A 485 -2.78 -2.17 4.26
CA SER A 485 -2.13 -2.94 5.32
C SER A 485 -3.14 -3.76 6.13
N VAL A 486 -4.26 -3.15 6.56
CA VAL A 486 -5.33 -3.88 7.27
C VAL A 486 -6.01 -4.90 6.36
N ALA A 487 -6.41 -4.52 5.15
CA ALA A 487 -7.12 -5.40 4.20
C ALA A 487 -6.31 -6.63 3.76
N HIS A 488 -4.98 -6.53 3.77
CA HIS A 488 -4.08 -7.62 3.39
C HIS A 488 -3.44 -8.32 4.59
N GLY A 489 -4.01 -8.15 5.78
CA GLY A 489 -3.64 -8.91 6.98
C GLY A 489 -2.27 -8.57 7.57
N ALA A 490 -1.72 -7.39 7.26
CA ALA A 490 -0.45 -6.93 7.83
C ALA A 490 -0.49 -6.84 9.38
N PHE A 491 -1.70 -6.78 9.95
CA PHE A 491 -1.94 -6.68 11.38
C PHE A 491 -2.77 -7.86 11.94
N ASN A 492 -2.79 -9.02 11.28
CA ASN A 492 -3.62 -10.17 11.71
C ASN A 492 -3.34 -10.62 13.15
N LYS A 493 -2.07 -10.58 13.58
CA LYS A 493 -1.73 -10.85 14.99
C LYS A 493 -2.51 -9.95 15.96
N HIS A 494 -2.50 -8.64 15.70
CA HIS A 494 -3.21 -7.67 16.53
C HIS A 494 -4.73 -7.78 16.40
N LEU A 495 -5.24 -8.15 15.22
CA LEU A 495 -6.66 -8.48 15.05
C LEU A 495 -7.06 -9.63 15.97
N PHE A 496 -6.28 -10.72 16.03
CA PHE A 496 -6.58 -11.84 16.90
C PHE A 496 -6.51 -11.47 18.38
N GLU A 497 -5.53 -10.66 18.78
CA GLU A 497 -5.45 -10.10 20.14
C GLU A 497 -6.69 -9.25 20.49
N GLU A 498 -7.17 -8.41 19.57
CA GLU A 498 -8.40 -7.62 19.74
C GLU A 498 -9.65 -8.50 19.84
N LEU A 499 -9.79 -9.53 19.00
CA LEU A 499 -10.93 -10.46 19.05
C LEU A 499 -10.96 -11.23 20.38
N VAL A 500 -9.82 -11.72 20.86
CA VAL A 500 -9.73 -12.38 22.18
C VAL A 500 -10.06 -11.41 23.32
N ALA A 501 -9.73 -10.12 23.18
CA ALA A 501 -10.11 -9.11 24.16
C ALA A 501 -11.64 -8.85 24.15
N ILE A 502 -12.26 -8.81 22.96
CA ILE A 502 -13.72 -8.71 22.81
C ILE A 502 -14.42 -9.91 23.47
N GLU A 503 -13.92 -11.12 23.25
CA GLU A 503 -14.44 -12.35 23.88
C GLU A 503 -14.43 -12.27 25.41
N GLY A 504 -13.36 -11.75 25.99
CA GLY A 504 -13.22 -11.63 27.44
C GLY A 504 -13.93 -10.41 28.06
N GLU A 505 -14.77 -9.70 27.28
CA GLU A 505 -15.40 -8.41 27.64
C GLU A 505 -14.40 -7.39 28.22
N LYS A 506 -13.14 -7.47 27.79
CA LYS A 506 -12.12 -6.55 28.25
C LYS A 506 -12.26 -5.28 27.44
N ASP A 507 -12.26 -4.14 28.13
CA ASP A 507 -12.05 -2.87 27.47
C ASP A 507 -10.81 -3.00 26.58
N GLY A 508 -10.93 -2.71 25.28
CA GLY A 508 -9.84 -2.76 24.30
C GLY A 508 -8.62 -1.88 24.65
N THR A 509 -8.61 -1.28 25.83
CA THR A 509 -7.51 -0.57 26.49
C THR A 509 -6.37 -1.48 26.96
N GLY A 510 -6.36 -2.75 26.57
CA GLY A 510 -5.20 -3.66 26.72
C GLY A 510 -3.90 -3.06 26.16
N LYS A 511 -2.82 -3.84 26.11
CA LYS A 511 -1.48 -3.41 25.64
C LYS A 511 -1.42 -3.05 24.14
N ASN A 512 -2.44 -2.39 23.60
CA ASN A 512 -2.43 -1.78 22.29
C ASN A 512 -1.28 -0.79 22.23
N VAL A 513 -0.37 -1.05 21.31
CA VAL A 513 0.78 -0.21 21.03
C VAL A 513 0.26 1.15 20.55
N ASP A 514 0.88 2.25 20.96
CA ASP A 514 0.40 3.61 20.69
C ASP A 514 0.23 3.90 19.18
N GLU A 515 1.04 3.23 18.34
CA GLU A 515 0.98 3.26 16.89
C GLU A 515 -0.39 2.78 16.34
N LEU A 516 -1.00 1.77 16.96
CA LEU A 516 -2.33 1.30 16.55
C LEU A 516 -3.40 2.33 16.91
N LYS A 517 -3.28 3.02 18.04
CA LYS A 517 -4.20 4.11 18.41
C LYS A 517 -4.08 5.32 17.48
N ASP A 518 -2.89 5.57 16.93
CA ASP A 518 -2.70 6.58 15.89
C ASP A 518 -3.45 6.24 14.61
N MET A 519 -3.58 4.96 14.27
CA MET A 519 -4.39 4.51 13.14
C MET A 519 -5.87 4.90 13.32
N THR A 520 -6.47 4.63 14.49
CA THR A 520 -7.83 5.08 14.84
C THR A 520 -7.94 6.60 14.75
N SER A 521 -6.97 7.31 15.32
CA SER A 521 -6.95 8.77 15.34
C SER A 521 -6.86 9.36 13.94
N ALA A 522 -6.06 8.77 13.04
CA ALA A 522 -5.96 9.16 11.64
C ALA A 522 -7.32 9.02 10.92
N PHE A 523 -8.01 7.89 11.10
CA PHE A 523 -9.34 7.66 10.51
C PHE A 523 -10.40 8.65 11.01
N ILE A 524 -10.42 8.93 12.31
CA ILE A 524 -11.32 9.93 12.91
C ILE A 524 -11.01 11.32 12.34
N SER A 525 -9.73 11.68 12.22
CA SER A 525 -9.32 12.94 11.60
C SER A 525 -9.71 13.02 10.12
N VAL A 526 -9.59 11.94 9.35
CA VAL A 526 -10.07 11.86 7.95
C VAL A 526 -11.58 12.10 7.90
N LEU A 527 -12.38 11.37 8.68
CA LEU A 527 -13.83 11.53 8.68
C LEU A 527 -14.26 12.94 9.09
N ASN A 528 -13.63 13.51 10.12
CA ASN A 528 -13.89 14.90 10.54
C ASN A 528 -13.55 15.90 9.42
N THR A 529 -12.43 15.67 8.74
CA THR A 529 -11.95 16.50 7.62
C THR A 529 -12.91 16.50 6.44
N LEU A 530 -13.50 15.34 6.11
CA LEU A 530 -14.46 15.23 5.02
C LEU A 530 -15.77 15.97 5.33
N CYS A 531 -16.06 16.22 6.61
CA CYS A 531 -17.25 16.96 7.04
C CYS A 531 -17.07 18.48 7.06
N ASP A 532 -15.86 19.00 6.88
CA ASP A 532 -15.54 20.44 6.91
C ASP A 532 -15.96 21.16 5.62
N ASP A 533 -17.22 20.99 5.21
CA ASP A 533 -17.79 21.80 4.16
C ASP A 533 -18.06 23.20 4.73
N VAL A 534 -17.25 24.16 4.27
CA VAL A 534 -17.17 25.55 4.78
C VAL A 534 -18.52 26.27 4.68
N GLN A 535 -19.47 25.74 3.91
CA GLN A 535 -20.74 26.39 3.59
C GLN A 535 -21.89 26.08 4.56
N CYS A 536 -21.86 24.98 5.33
CA CYS A 536 -23.06 24.53 6.06
C CYS A 536 -23.15 24.97 7.53
N CYS A 537 -22.12 25.58 8.11
CA CYS A 537 -22.19 26.13 9.45
C CYS A 537 -22.22 27.66 9.40
N PRO A 538 -23.39 28.32 9.56
CA PRO A 538 -23.43 29.74 9.85
C PRO A 538 -22.56 29.98 11.08
N ARG A 539 -21.68 30.99 11.02
CA ARG A 539 -20.79 31.36 12.13
C ARG A 539 -21.62 31.58 13.39
N ILE A 540 -21.73 30.54 14.22
CA ILE A 540 -22.31 30.67 15.56
C ILE A 540 -21.29 31.50 16.32
N SER A 541 -21.59 32.78 16.48
CA SER A 541 -20.77 33.80 17.15
C SER A 541 -20.82 33.67 18.68
N ASP A 542 -21.06 32.47 19.21
CA ASP A 542 -20.98 32.23 20.64
C ASP A 542 -19.51 32.08 21.01
N GLY A 543 -19.02 33.05 21.78
CA GLY A 543 -17.63 33.23 22.21
C GLY A 543 -17.06 32.12 23.11
N THR A 544 -17.54 30.88 22.98
CA THR A 544 -16.82 29.72 23.48
C THR A 544 -15.59 29.51 22.61
N ASN A 545 -14.42 29.42 23.22
CA ASN A 545 -13.12 29.15 22.60
C ASN A 545 -13.21 27.96 21.64
N ASN A 546 -13.61 28.24 20.40
CA ASN A 546 -13.65 27.27 19.33
C ASN A 546 -12.21 26.85 19.12
N LEU A 547 -11.91 25.63 19.55
CA LEU A 547 -10.69 24.92 19.22
C LEU A 547 -10.37 25.28 17.76
N GLU A 548 -9.18 25.83 17.52
CA GLU A 548 -8.61 26.09 16.19
C GLU A 548 -8.32 24.75 15.45
N ALA A 549 -9.23 23.79 15.55
CA ALA A 549 -9.14 22.39 15.16
C ALA A 549 -8.85 22.18 13.67
N ASN A 550 -9.13 23.18 12.82
CA ASN A 550 -8.92 23.07 11.37
C ASN A 550 -7.61 23.72 10.89
N VAL A 551 -6.87 24.41 11.77
CA VAL A 551 -5.57 25.00 11.44
C VAL A 551 -4.54 23.93 11.02
N PRO A 552 -4.40 22.78 11.71
CA PRO A 552 -3.35 21.81 11.41
C PRO A 552 -3.39 21.28 9.97
N LEU A 553 -4.58 20.94 9.48
CA LEU A 553 -4.72 20.32 8.17
C LEU A 553 -4.57 21.30 7.00
N SER A 554 -4.96 22.56 7.19
CA SER A 554 -4.85 23.57 6.14
C SER A 554 -3.40 23.81 5.70
N LEU A 555 -2.44 23.54 6.59
CA LEU A 555 -1.00 23.70 6.36
C LEU A 555 -0.30 22.40 5.96
N TYR A 556 -1.01 21.27 5.97
CA TYR A 556 -0.45 19.96 5.72
C TYR A 556 0.19 19.83 4.34
N ARG A 557 1.33 19.14 4.29
CA ARG A 557 2.05 18.79 3.06
C ARG A 557 2.32 17.30 3.02
N PRO A 558 2.44 16.72 1.81
CA PRO A 558 2.80 15.32 1.70
C PRO A 558 4.19 15.08 2.30
N CYS A 559 4.26 14.11 3.20
CA CYS A 559 5.44 13.66 3.91
C CYS A 559 6.00 12.37 3.30
N PHE A 560 5.14 11.53 2.71
CA PHE A 560 5.52 10.23 2.14
C PHE A 560 5.50 10.20 0.61
N SER A 561 5.43 11.35 -0.05
CA SER A 561 5.60 11.42 -1.50
C SER A 561 7.05 11.15 -1.92
N TYR A 562 7.28 10.72 -3.17
CA TYR A 562 8.64 10.50 -3.66
C TYR A 562 9.50 11.77 -3.56
N SER A 563 8.92 12.94 -3.85
CA SER A 563 9.63 14.21 -3.74
C SER A 563 9.95 14.52 -2.27
N ALA A 564 9.03 14.26 -1.35
CA ALA A 564 9.23 14.53 0.07
C ALA A 564 10.32 13.65 0.68
N ILE A 565 10.32 12.35 0.37
CA ILE A 565 11.33 11.41 0.87
C ILE A 565 12.70 11.74 0.25
N LEU A 566 12.77 12.07 -1.04
CA LEU A 566 14.02 12.50 -1.68
C LEU A 566 14.62 13.73 -0.98
N LEU A 567 13.79 14.73 -0.67
CA LEU A 567 14.22 15.93 0.05
C LEU A 567 14.61 15.63 1.50
N ALA A 568 13.95 14.67 2.17
CA ALA A 568 14.33 14.23 3.51
C ALA A 568 15.70 13.51 3.51
N GLU A 569 15.97 12.65 2.53
CA GLU A 569 17.29 12.00 2.38
C GLU A 569 18.40 13.00 2.05
N LEU A 570 18.07 14.02 1.25
CA LEU A 570 18.96 15.14 0.96
C LEU A 570 19.32 15.91 2.24
N ASP A 571 18.33 16.26 3.06
CA ASP A 571 18.56 16.91 4.35
C ASP A 571 19.36 16.04 5.31
N SER A 572 19.02 14.76 5.41
CA SER A 572 19.72 13.77 6.22
C SER A 572 21.20 13.73 5.85
N MET A 573 21.52 13.59 4.56
CA MET A 573 22.87 13.59 4.04
C MET A 573 23.63 14.85 4.44
N VAL A 574 23.09 16.04 4.16
CA VAL A 574 23.77 17.31 4.48
C VAL A 574 23.96 17.49 5.98
N ASN A 575 22.95 17.18 6.78
CA ASN A 575 22.99 17.32 8.24
C ASN A 575 24.01 16.38 8.90
N LYS A 576 24.24 15.18 8.34
CA LYS A 576 25.26 14.24 8.83
C LYS A 576 26.66 14.55 8.27
N MET A 577 26.75 15.07 7.05
CA MET A 577 28.03 15.48 6.47
C MET A 577 28.60 16.75 7.11
N LYS A 578 27.78 17.73 7.51
CA LYS A 578 28.25 19.00 8.12
C LYS A 578 29.13 18.79 9.37
N PRO A 579 28.72 18.01 10.40
CA PRO A 579 29.57 17.72 11.55
C PRO A 579 30.85 16.98 11.17
N PHE A 580 30.76 16.05 10.21
CA PHE A 580 31.94 15.32 9.74
C PHE A 580 32.94 16.25 9.03
N TYR A 581 32.44 17.12 8.15
CA TYR A 581 33.24 18.16 7.49
C TYR A 581 33.91 19.07 8.53
N LYS A 582 33.15 19.58 9.50
CA LYS A 582 33.67 20.44 10.57
C LYS A 582 34.80 19.75 11.34
N PHE A 583 34.59 18.49 11.75
CA PHE A 583 35.60 17.70 12.45
C PHE A 583 36.91 17.57 11.66
N ILE A 584 36.82 17.34 10.35
CA ILE A 584 38.00 17.25 9.47
C ILE A 584 38.65 18.63 9.29
N HIS A 585 37.86 19.68 9.11
CA HIS A 585 38.37 21.04 8.93
C HIS A 585 39.09 21.57 10.18
N ASP A 586 38.56 21.27 11.37
CA ASP A 586 39.17 21.65 12.66
C ASP A 586 40.51 20.92 12.92
N GLY A 587 40.83 19.88 12.13
CA GLY A 587 42.15 19.25 12.11
C GLY A 587 42.48 18.40 13.33
N HIS A 588 41.52 18.11 14.22
CA HIS A 588 41.75 17.35 15.46
C HIS A 588 42.39 15.98 15.23
N TYR A 589 42.06 15.32 14.11
CA TYR A 589 42.60 14.02 13.75
C TYR A 589 44.08 14.06 13.32
N LEU A 590 44.62 15.23 12.91
CA LEU A 590 45.96 15.37 12.33
C LEU A 590 47.07 14.97 13.32
N LYS A 591 46.88 15.21 14.62
CA LYS A 591 47.81 14.79 15.68
C LYS A 591 48.06 13.28 15.64
N TYR A 592 47.03 12.50 15.30
CA TYR A 592 47.07 11.04 15.31
C TYR A 592 47.40 10.48 13.92
N ALA A 593 47.00 11.17 12.85
CA ALA A 593 47.27 10.78 11.47
C ALA A 593 48.78 10.71 11.16
N ARG A 594 49.59 11.60 11.73
CA ARG A 594 51.06 11.66 11.51
C ARG A 594 51.79 10.38 11.93
N ASN A 595 51.19 9.57 12.79
CA ASN A 595 51.80 8.32 13.29
C ASN A 595 51.53 7.11 12.38
N ALA A 596 50.71 7.26 11.34
CA ALA A 596 50.52 6.24 10.33
C ALA A 596 51.42 6.54 9.13
N SER A 597 52.26 5.57 8.73
CA SER A 597 52.87 5.62 7.40
C SER A 597 51.77 5.46 6.35
N GLN A 598 51.60 6.46 5.50
CA GLN A 598 50.75 6.36 4.32
C GLN A 598 51.47 5.48 3.29
N SER A 599 50.71 4.61 2.61
CA SER A 599 51.26 3.89 1.46
C SER A 599 51.27 4.81 0.25
N GLN A 600 52.17 4.57 -0.72
CA GLN A 600 52.16 5.29 -2.00
C GLN A 600 50.77 5.27 -2.67
N MET A 601 50.09 4.12 -2.60
CA MET A 601 48.73 3.96 -3.11
C MET A 601 47.72 4.90 -2.41
N GLN A 602 47.86 5.12 -1.11
CA GLN A 602 46.99 6.03 -0.35
C GLN A 602 47.21 7.48 -0.79
N GLU A 603 48.46 7.91 -0.96
CA GLU A 603 48.81 9.26 -1.42
C GLU A 603 48.30 9.51 -2.85
N ASP A 604 48.53 8.55 -3.76
CA ASP A 604 48.08 8.64 -5.15
C ASP A 604 46.55 8.73 -5.27
N VAL A 605 45.83 7.95 -4.45
CA VAL A 605 44.36 7.97 -4.41
C VAL A 605 43.86 9.25 -3.75
N ALA A 606 44.50 9.69 -2.66
CA ALA A 606 44.15 10.93 -1.98
C ALA A 606 44.28 12.14 -2.90
N TYR A 607 45.38 12.24 -3.65
CA TYR A 607 45.57 13.30 -4.63
C TYR A 607 44.46 13.30 -5.70
N LYS A 608 44.15 12.13 -6.28
CA LYS A 608 43.11 12.01 -7.31
C LYS A 608 41.71 12.32 -6.79
N VAL A 609 41.39 11.95 -5.56
CA VAL A 609 40.07 12.18 -4.97
C VAL A 609 39.93 13.62 -4.46
N ALA A 610 41.01 14.22 -3.94
CA ALA A 610 41.02 15.61 -3.53
C ALA A 610 40.70 16.56 -4.70
N ASP A 611 41.24 16.28 -5.89
CA ASP A 611 40.95 17.05 -7.12
C ASP A 611 39.47 16.94 -7.58
N MET A 612 38.77 15.88 -7.16
CA MET A 612 37.33 15.71 -7.42
C MET A 612 36.45 16.29 -6.31
N SER A 613 37.01 16.47 -5.11
CA SER A 613 36.26 16.83 -3.91
C SER A 613 35.49 18.13 -4.11
N GLN A 614 34.27 18.17 -3.59
CA GLN A 614 33.46 19.37 -3.58
C GLN A 614 33.44 19.96 -2.18
N SER A 615 33.42 21.29 -2.12
CA SER A 615 33.20 21.99 -0.86
C SER A 615 31.80 21.68 -0.34
N ILE A 616 31.64 21.75 0.99
CA ILE A 616 30.32 21.55 1.60
C ILE A 616 29.36 22.68 1.18
N GLU A 617 29.89 23.86 0.90
CA GLU A 617 29.16 25.02 0.40
C GLU A 617 28.53 24.74 -0.98
N THR A 618 29.27 24.08 -1.88
CA THR A 618 28.74 23.66 -3.19
C THR A 618 27.59 22.66 -3.02
N ILE A 619 27.76 21.66 -2.14
CA ILE A 619 26.73 20.65 -1.86
C ILE A 619 25.46 21.32 -1.28
N VAL A 620 25.62 22.26 -0.34
CA VAL A 620 24.50 23.02 0.23
C VAL A 620 23.84 23.92 -0.82
N GLY A 621 24.61 24.58 -1.68
CA GLY A 621 24.07 25.40 -2.77
C GLY A 621 23.23 24.57 -3.76
N MET A 622 23.69 23.37 -4.10
CA MET A 622 22.93 22.43 -4.93
C MET A 622 21.67 21.91 -4.22
N GLN A 623 21.75 21.60 -2.92
CA GLN A 623 20.58 21.27 -2.12
C GLN A 623 19.52 22.38 -2.23
N GLU A 624 19.90 23.63 -2.02
CA GLU A 624 18.99 24.77 -2.13
C GLU A 624 18.40 24.95 -3.54
N SER A 625 19.17 24.66 -4.60
CA SER A 625 18.69 24.65 -5.98
C SER A 625 17.58 23.61 -6.17
N ILE A 626 17.83 22.37 -5.73
CA ILE A 626 16.89 21.25 -5.77
C ILE A 626 15.62 21.57 -4.95
N TYR A 627 15.76 22.24 -3.81
CA TYR A 627 14.61 22.70 -3.03
C TYR A 627 13.74 23.71 -3.78
N ARG A 628 14.37 24.66 -4.47
CA ARG A 628 13.69 25.69 -5.25
C ARG A 628 12.95 25.10 -6.45
N SER A 629 13.51 24.11 -7.11
CA SER A 629 12.89 23.46 -8.27
C SER A 629 11.67 22.60 -7.89
N PHE A 630 11.70 21.92 -6.73
CA PHE A 630 10.52 21.28 -6.14
C PHE A 630 9.50 22.30 -5.57
N LYS A 631 9.77 23.62 -5.66
CA LYS A 631 8.90 24.76 -5.31
C LYS A 631 8.11 24.59 -4.01
N ARG A 632 8.79 24.28 -2.91
CA ARG A 632 8.19 24.37 -1.57
C ARG A 632 8.03 25.83 -1.13
N LYS A 633 7.01 26.53 -1.62
CA LYS A 633 6.61 27.80 -1.01
C LYS A 633 6.14 27.51 0.41
N LYS A 634 6.57 28.31 1.39
CA LYS A 634 6.09 28.23 2.78
C LYS A 634 4.59 28.57 2.95
N SER A 635 3.94 29.06 1.89
CA SER A 635 2.49 29.34 1.85
C SER A 635 1.65 28.06 1.92
N LYS A 636 0.34 28.19 2.18
CA LYS A 636 -0.64 27.10 2.12
C LYS A 636 -0.44 26.20 0.88
N PHE A 637 -0.51 24.89 1.06
CA PHE A 637 -0.39 23.90 0.00
C PHE A 637 -1.70 23.85 -0.82
N THR A 638 -1.67 24.36 -2.05
CA THR A 638 -2.88 24.52 -2.86
C THR A 638 -3.20 23.28 -3.69
N ASP A 639 -4.39 23.28 -4.29
CA ASP A 639 -4.78 22.38 -5.37
C ASP A 639 -3.75 22.33 -6.52
N ASP A 640 -3.28 23.48 -7.00
CA ASP A 640 -2.23 23.55 -8.03
C ASP A 640 -0.90 22.95 -7.57
N ASP A 641 -0.54 23.12 -6.29
CA ASP A 641 0.64 22.48 -5.72
C ASP A 641 0.47 20.95 -5.69
N PHE A 642 -0.73 20.44 -5.41
CA PHE A 642 -1.03 18.99 -5.46
C PHE A 642 -0.85 18.40 -6.87
N PHE A 643 -1.34 19.08 -7.92
CA PHE A 643 -1.11 18.63 -9.30
C PHE A 643 0.36 18.71 -9.69
N ARG A 644 1.07 19.78 -9.29
CA ARG A 644 2.52 19.93 -9.53
C ARG A 644 3.30 18.84 -8.81
N GLU A 645 2.87 18.47 -7.61
CA GLU A 645 3.50 17.43 -6.80
C GLU A 645 3.46 16.07 -7.50
N ASN A 646 2.44 15.78 -8.31
CA ASN A 646 2.44 14.59 -9.15
C ASN A 646 3.63 14.55 -10.12
N THR A 647 3.88 15.66 -10.82
CA THR A 647 5.01 15.78 -11.75
C THR A 647 6.34 15.69 -11.01
N ASN A 648 6.42 16.30 -9.82
CA ASN A 648 7.58 16.17 -8.94
C ASN A 648 7.82 14.72 -8.53
N ASN A 649 6.75 13.98 -8.19
CA ASN A 649 6.83 12.58 -7.81
C ASN A 649 7.30 11.68 -8.93
N LEU A 650 6.84 11.91 -10.17
CA LEU A 650 7.33 11.17 -11.34
C LEU A 650 8.85 11.34 -11.48
N ARG A 651 9.33 12.59 -11.43
CA ARG A 651 10.77 12.91 -11.50
C ARG A 651 11.57 12.31 -10.34
N ALA A 652 11.08 12.46 -9.12
CA ALA A 652 11.73 11.93 -7.93
C ALA A 652 11.76 10.39 -7.94
N SER A 653 10.75 9.72 -8.49
CA SER A 653 10.73 8.27 -8.63
C SER A 653 11.83 7.74 -9.56
N GLU A 654 12.23 8.51 -10.57
CA GLU A 654 13.36 8.21 -11.46
C GLU A 654 14.73 8.44 -10.79
N CYS A 655 14.74 9.10 -9.64
CA CYS A 655 15.92 9.40 -8.83
C CYS A 655 16.23 8.36 -7.76
N GLY A 656 15.53 7.21 -7.73
CA GLY A 656 15.67 6.22 -6.65
C GLY A 656 17.11 5.72 -6.39
N ALA A 657 17.95 5.63 -7.43
CA ALA A 657 19.36 5.26 -7.25
C ALA A 657 20.19 6.36 -6.55
N ALA A 658 19.92 7.63 -6.85
CA ALA A 658 20.59 8.76 -6.20
C ALA A 658 20.07 8.95 -4.77
N GLN A 659 18.76 8.81 -4.56
CA GLN A 659 18.16 8.80 -3.23
C GLN A 659 18.83 7.77 -2.31
N LEU A 660 18.97 6.53 -2.78
CA LEU A 660 19.62 5.47 -2.02
C LEU A 660 21.10 5.76 -1.74
N LEU A 661 21.82 6.35 -2.70
CA LEU A 661 23.19 6.80 -2.50
C LEU A 661 23.28 7.91 -1.43
N LEU A 662 22.37 8.88 -1.43
CA LEU A 662 22.33 9.93 -0.39
C LEU A 662 22.13 9.34 1.00
N SER A 663 21.22 8.36 1.13
CA SER A 663 20.99 7.63 2.38
C SER A 663 22.22 6.87 2.85
N GLU A 664 22.88 6.13 1.95
CA GLU A 664 24.12 5.40 2.24
C GLU A 664 25.26 6.34 2.65
N ILE A 665 25.40 7.52 2.01
CA ILE A 665 26.38 8.54 2.39
C ILE A 665 26.06 9.11 3.78
N SER A 666 24.78 9.41 4.06
CA SER A 666 24.34 9.91 5.38
C SER A 666 24.76 8.95 6.50
N GLN A 667 24.45 7.67 6.34
CA GLN A 667 24.80 6.63 7.30
C GLN A 667 26.33 6.46 7.41
N ALA A 668 27.04 6.40 6.28
CA ALA A 668 28.48 6.20 6.25
C ALA A 668 29.26 7.38 6.86
N ALA A 669 28.82 8.62 6.63
CA ALA A 669 29.40 9.82 7.23
C ALA A 669 29.20 9.83 8.75
N SER A 670 27.99 9.52 9.22
CA SER A 670 27.69 9.44 10.66
C SER A 670 28.53 8.34 11.34
N SER A 671 28.64 7.16 10.74
CA SER A 671 29.48 6.06 11.26
C SER A 671 30.95 6.44 11.29
N SER A 672 31.46 7.05 10.22
CA SER A 672 32.87 7.44 10.12
C SER A 672 33.25 8.48 11.19
N LEU A 673 32.37 9.45 11.44
CA LEU A 673 32.56 10.44 12.50
C LEU A 673 32.54 9.79 13.89
N GLN A 674 31.62 8.86 14.14
CA GLN A 674 31.55 8.13 15.40
C GLN A 674 32.83 7.32 15.63
N ASP A 675 33.27 6.53 14.64
CA ASP A 675 34.50 5.74 14.70
C ASP A 675 35.75 6.60 14.96
N LEU A 676 35.79 7.81 14.39
CA LEU A 676 36.86 8.78 14.61
C LEU A 676 36.85 9.31 16.05
N ASN A 677 35.68 9.73 16.55
CA ASN A 677 35.54 10.22 17.92
C ASN A 677 35.90 9.15 18.94
N ASP A 678 35.36 7.94 18.79
CA ASP A 678 35.63 6.82 19.69
C ASP A 678 37.10 6.43 19.63
N GLY A 679 37.66 6.34 18.42
CA GLY A 679 39.08 6.04 18.23
C GLY A 679 40.00 7.07 18.89
N ILE A 680 39.71 8.36 18.74
CA ILE A 680 40.50 9.43 19.37
C ILE A 680 40.35 9.42 20.89
N ALA A 681 39.13 9.23 21.41
CA ALA A 681 38.90 9.13 22.86
C ALA A 681 39.71 7.97 23.46
N MET A 682 39.69 6.80 22.81
CA MET A 682 40.51 5.65 23.22
C MET A 682 42.02 5.96 23.21
N LEU A 683 42.51 6.81 22.29
CA LEU A 683 43.91 7.23 22.25
C LEU A 683 44.26 8.28 23.32
N GLN A 684 43.28 9.02 23.83
CA GLN A 684 43.45 10.04 24.86
C GLN A 684 43.36 9.46 26.27
N GLU A 685 42.59 8.40 26.45
CA GLU A 685 42.50 7.66 27.71
C GLU A 685 43.77 6.82 27.92
N ASP A 686 44.85 7.46 28.38
CA ASP A 686 46.14 6.84 28.70
C ASP A 686 46.05 5.66 29.71
N LYS A 687 44.88 5.46 30.32
CA LYS A 687 44.59 4.39 31.28
C LYS A 687 44.30 3.03 30.64
N ILE A 688 43.89 2.98 29.37
CA ILE A 688 43.55 1.73 28.69
C ILE A 688 44.74 1.30 27.82
N GLN A 689 45.38 0.18 28.17
CA GLN A 689 46.42 -0.43 27.32
C GLN A 689 45.79 -0.97 26.02
N LEU A 690 45.66 -0.10 25.01
CA LEU A 690 45.24 -0.52 23.67
C LEU A 690 46.27 -1.46 23.05
N SER A 691 45.82 -2.56 22.46
CA SER A 691 46.68 -3.43 21.66
C SER A 691 47.32 -2.65 20.50
N SER A 692 48.55 -3.00 20.14
CA SER A 692 49.27 -2.39 19.00
C SER A 692 48.44 -2.44 17.71
N ARG A 693 47.72 -3.54 17.49
CA ARG A 693 46.80 -3.71 16.34
C ARG A 693 45.67 -2.68 16.35
N ARG A 694 45.00 -2.48 17.49
CA ARG A 694 43.91 -1.51 17.62
C ARG A 694 44.41 -0.08 17.47
N ARG A 695 45.54 0.27 18.09
CA ARG A 695 46.17 1.58 17.93
C ARG A 695 46.49 1.90 16.46
N LYS A 696 47.09 0.93 15.74
CA LYS A 696 47.37 1.03 14.31
C LYS A 696 46.11 1.18 13.46
N GLN A 697 45.02 0.51 13.84
CA GLN A 697 43.71 0.68 13.18
C GLN A 697 43.19 2.11 13.36
N ILE A 698 43.21 2.66 14.57
CA ILE A 698 42.74 4.02 14.84
C ILE A 698 43.58 5.06 14.09
N TYR A 699 44.92 4.92 14.08
CA TYR A 699 45.78 5.81 13.29
C TYR A 699 45.48 5.75 11.79
N ARG A 700 45.16 4.56 11.27
CA ARG A 700 44.73 4.42 9.86
C ARG A 700 43.43 5.14 9.58
N ILE A 701 42.41 4.97 10.44
CA ILE A 701 41.13 5.69 10.33
C ILE A 701 41.37 7.21 10.34
N CYS A 702 42.20 7.72 11.25
CA CYS A 702 42.58 9.13 11.28
C CYS A 702 43.30 9.55 9.98
N SER A 703 44.26 8.74 9.49
CA SER A 703 45.02 9.06 8.28
C SER A 703 44.17 9.07 7.00
N SER A 704 43.04 8.36 7.00
CA SER A 704 42.12 8.30 5.86
C SER A 704 40.94 9.26 5.98
N ALA A 705 40.77 9.94 7.11
CA ALA A 705 39.58 10.70 7.43
C ALA A 705 39.26 11.78 6.37
N LYS A 706 40.27 12.52 5.92
CA LYS A 706 40.14 13.51 4.84
C LYS A 706 39.77 12.88 3.50
N LEU A 707 40.43 11.78 3.13
CA LEU A 707 40.12 11.03 1.91
C LEU A 707 38.67 10.52 1.92
N THR A 708 38.20 10.00 3.05
CA THR A 708 36.81 9.55 3.24
C THR A 708 35.82 10.70 2.99
N LEU A 709 36.07 11.87 3.60
CA LEU A 709 35.24 13.05 3.40
C LEU A 709 35.23 13.49 1.94
N ASP A 710 36.40 13.59 1.31
CA ASP A 710 36.52 14.03 -0.10
C ASP A 710 35.78 13.10 -1.05
N PHE A 711 35.86 11.80 -0.80
CA PHE A 711 35.10 10.81 -1.56
C PHE A 711 33.58 10.98 -1.35
N TYR A 712 33.11 11.07 -0.10
CA TYR A 712 31.69 11.25 0.19
C TYR A 712 31.13 12.54 -0.40
N SER A 713 31.88 13.65 -0.34
CA SER A 713 31.51 14.93 -0.97
C SER A 713 31.33 14.80 -2.48
N PHE A 714 32.27 14.14 -3.17
CA PHE A 714 32.15 13.96 -4.61
C PHE A 714 31.05 12.94 -5.00
N ALA A 715 30.85 11.90 -4.20
CA ALA A 715 29.75 10.95 -4.38
C ALA A 715 28.38 11.62 -4.21
N ALA A 716 28.24 12.49 -3.20
CA ALA A 716 27.05 13.30 -2.98
C ALA A 716 26.83 14.24 -4.17
N TYR A 717 27.87 14.95 -4.62
CA TYR A 717 27.80 15.82 -5.81
C TYR A 717 27.28 15.08 -7.05
N CYS A 718 27.74 13.85 -7.30
CA CYS A 718 27.22 13.03 -8.41
C CYS A 718 25.71 12.73 -8.27
N ALA A 719 25.23 12.44 -7.05
CA ALA A 719 23.80 12.25 -6.80
C ALA A 719 23.00 13.52 -7.03
N LEU A 720 23.50 14.66 -6.54
CA LEU A 720 22.82 15.96 -6.68
C LEU A 720 22.74 16.40 -8.14
N LEU A 721 23.83 16.23 -8.91
CA LEU A 721 23.82 16.53 -10.35
C LEU A 721 22.78 15.69 -11.11
N TYR A 722 22.66 14.40 -10.77
CA TYR A 722 21.65 13.54 -11.39
C TYR A 722 20.22 13.96 -11.02
N ILE A 723 19.98 14.39 -9.78
CA ILE A 723 18.67 14.88 -9.35
C ILE A 723 18.32 16.19 -10.06
N ASP A 724 19.27 17.13 -10.10
CA ASP A 724 19.12 18.44 -10.74
C ASP A 724 18.87 18.29 -12.24
N SER A 725 19.61 17.41 -12.93
CA SER A 725 19.42 17.18 -14.38
C SER A 725 18.02 16.66 -14.74
N ARG A 726 17.39 15.88 -13.85
CA ARG A 726 16.02 15.36 -14.03
C ARG A 726 14.93 16.43 -13.90
N GLN A 727 15.27 17.62 -13.41
CA GLN A 727 14.30 18.70 -13.18
C GLN A 727 14.17 19.64 -14.40
N ASP A 728 15.23 19.76 -15.20
CA ASP A 728 15.37 20.74 -16.28
C ASP A 728 14.62 20.42 -17.57
N ASP A 729 14.22 19.16 -17.79
CA ASP A 729 13.61 18.69 -19.05
C ASP A 729 12.31 19.42 -19.47
N ILE A 730 11.63 20.11 -18.56
CA ILE A 730 10.39 20.86 -18.88
C ILE A 730 10.66 22.36 -19.09
N ASN A 731 11.75 22.89 -18.53
CA ASN A 731 12.15 24.29 -18.68
C ASN A 731 13.24 24.49 -19.74
N ALA A 732 13.59 23.44 -20.49
CA ALA A 732 14.64 23.40 -21.51
C ALA A 732 14.51 24.46 -22.64
N SER A 733 13.45 25.28 -22.63
CA SER A 733 13.37 26.50 -23.44
C SER A 733 14.12 27.71 -22.86
N ARG A 734 14.47 27.79 -21.56
CA ARG A 734 14.97 29.07 -20.98
C ARG A 734 16.06 29.03 -19.90
N TYR A 735 16.44 27.89 -19.31
CA TYR A 735 17.37 27.90 -18.15
C TYR A 735 18.71 27.14 -18.30
N ILE A 736 18.97 26.51 -19.45
CA ILE A 736 20.23 25.80 -19.79
C ILE A 736 21.38 26.80 -20.09
N ASP A 737 21.39 27.97 -19.47
CA ASP A 737 22.33 29.05 -19.83
C ASP A 737 23.28 29.48 -18.70
N LEU A 738 23.05 29.06 -17.45
CA LEU A 738 23.89 29.45 -16.30
C LEU A 738 24.89 28.36 -15.83
N HIS A 739 24.62 27.07 -16.03
CA HIS A 739 25.56 25.99 -15.69
C HIS A 739 25.98 25.10 -16.89
N THR A 740 25.31 25.23 -18.04
CA THR A 740 25.43 24.28 -19.17
C THR A 740 26.06 24.87 -20.43
N LYS A 741 26.53 26.12 -20.40
CA LYS A 741 27.33 26.71 -21.50
C LYS A 741 28.71 26.07 -21.69
N ILE A 742 29.12 25.14 -20.84
CA ILE A 742 30.42 24.47 -20.94
C ILE A 742 30.25 23.14 -21.67
N SER A 743 30.39 23.22 -22.99
CA SER A 743 30.32 22.14 -23.98
C SER A 743 31.22 20.91 -23.71
N GLY A 744 30.67 19.98 -22.96
CA GLY A 744 30.95 18.55 -23.07
C GLY A 744 29.66 17.82 -22.71
N LYS A 745 29.02 17.17 -23.70
CA LYS A 745 27.73 16.47 -23.56
C LYS A 745 27.82 15.36 -22.50
N LEU A 746 27.72 15.70 -21.22
CA LEU A 746 27.33 14.73 -20.21
C LEU A 746 25.90 14.32 -20.52
N THR A 747 25.70 13.01 -20.61
CA THR A 747 24.39 12.42 -20.85
C THR A 747 23.77 11.99 -19.52
N ASP A 748 22.46 11.81 -19.49
CA ASP A 748 21.76 11.17 -18.36
C ASP A 748 22.38 9.82 -17.98
N ASP A 749 22.86 9.07 -18.97
CA ASP A 749 23.56 7.80 -18.76
C ASP A 749 24.88 8.01 -18.01
N ASP A 750 25.63 9.08 -18.29
CA ASP A 750 26.87 9.38 -17.57
C ASP A 750 26.57 9.68 -16.10
N PHE A 751 25.56 10.51 -15.80
CA PHE A 751 25.16 10.80 -14.42
C PHE A 751 24.69 9.55 -13.68
N PHE A 752 23.81 8.76 -14.30
CA PHE A 752 23.30 7.53 -13.70
C PHE A 752 24.40 6.48 -13.46
N VAL A 753 25.33 6.32 -14.40
CA VAL A 753 26.50 5.42 -14.25
C VAL A 753 27.42 5.92 -13.14
N ALA A 754 27.62 7.23 -13.01
CA ALA A 754 28.39 7.81 -11.90
C ALA A 754 27.73 7.49 -10.55
N VAL A 755 26.42 7.74 -10.39
CA VAL A 755 25.66 7.40 -9.17
C VAL A 755 25.80 5.93 -8.82
N LYS A 756 25.61 5.01 -9.77
CA LYS A 756 25.79 3.56 -9.53
C LYS A 756 27.20 3.22 -9.05
N ARG A 757 28.23 3.81 -9.67
CA ARG A 757 29.63 3.58 -9.28
C ARG A 757 29.93 4.15 -7.90
N SER A 758 29.42 5.34 -7.59
CA SER A 758 29.54 5.96 -6.27
C SER A 758 28.92 5.05 -5.21
N ARG A 759 27.73 4.50 -5.46
CA ARG A 759 27.04 3.58 -4.56
C ARG A 759 27.85 2.32 -4.26
N MET A 760 28.35 1.65 -5.30
CA MET A 760 29.21 0.47 -5.13
C MET A 760 30.48 0.80 -4.34
N ALA A 761 31.07 1.97 -4.58
CA ALA A 761 32.26 2.43 -3.88
C ALA A 761 31.97 2.78 -2.41
N VAL A 762 30.87 3.50 -2.11
CA VAL A 762 30.44 3.82 -0.73
C VAL A 762 30.18 2.56 0.05
N SER A 763 29.40 1.61 -0.49
CA SER A 763 29.12 0.33 0.16
C SER A 763 30.40 -0.47 0.44
N THR A 764 31.34 -0.53 -0.51
CA THR A 764 32.63 -1.21 -0.29
C THR A 764 33.48 -0.50 0.75
N PHE A 765 33.49 0.84 0.72
CA PHE A 765 34.31 1.67 1.57
C PHE A 765 33.83 1.66 3.03
N SER A 766 32.51 1.65 3.25
CA SER A 766 31.91 1.63 4.59
C SER A 766 31.94 0.25 5.26
N THR A 767 31.89 -0.84 4.49
CA THR A 767 31.79 -2.21 5.04
C THR A 767 33.13 -2.94 5.17
N THR A 768 34.18 -2.48 4.48
CA THR A 768 35.45 -3.22 4.47
C THR A 768 36.24 -3.06 5.76
N ASN A 769 36.53 -4.17 6.42
CA ASN A 769 37.51 -4.24 7.51
C ASN A 769 38.96 -4.05 7.02
N THR A 770 39.18 -4.05 5.70
CA THR A 770 40.49 -3.94 5.07
C THR A 770 40.62 -2.64 4.28
N PHE A 771 41.48 -1.75 4.79
CA PHE A 771 41.71 -0.44 4.18
C PHE A 771 42.23 -0.52 2.73
N ASN A 772 43.06 -1.52 2.40
CA ASN A 772 43.57 -1.71 1.04
C ASN A 772 42.45 -2.00 0.02
N ARG A 773 41.41 -2.75 0.42
CA ARG A 773 40.25 -3.02 -0.45
C ARG A 773 39.45 -1.74 -0.69
N ALA A 774 39.29 -0.90 0.32
CA ALA A 774 38.69 0.43 0.19
C ALA A 774 39.47 1.31 -0.79
N LEU A 775 40.79 1.40 -0.65
CA LEU A 775 41.65 2.17 -1.57
C LEU A 775 41.58 1.64 -3.01
N SER A 776 41.53 0.32 -3.20
CA SER A 776 41.38 -0.29 -4.53
C SER A 776 40.03 0.08 -5.15
N ALA A 777 38.95 0.05 -4.38
CA ALA A 777 37.63 0.46 -4.85
C ALA A 777 37.62 1.95 -5.25
N LEU A 778 38.24 2.83 -4.45
CA LEU A 778 38.38 4.26 -4.80
C LEU A 778 39.24 4.48 -6.04
N THR A 779 40.30 3.70 -6.22
CA THR A 779 41.14 3.77 -7.43
C THR A 779 40.32 3.43 -8.68
N GLN A 780 39.52 2.36 -8.62
CA GLN A 780 38.64 1.95 -9.72
C GLN A 780 37.51 2.95 -9.95
N TYR A 781 36.97 3.53 -8.88
CA TYR A 781 35.97 4.59 -8.92
C TYR A 781 36.51 5.83 -9.64
N ALA A 782 37.64 6.39 -9.20
CA ALA A 782 38.29 7.56 -9.81
C ALA A 782 38.75 7.29 -11.25
N ALA A 783 39.06 6.04 -11.59
CA ALA A 783 39.41 5.65 -12.96
C ALA A 783 38.20 5.64 -13.92
N GLY A 784 36.97 5.64 -13.38
CA GLY A 784 35.74 5.49 -14.14
C GLY A 784 35.48 6.62 -15.13
N LYS A 785 35.04 6.27 -16.35
CA LYS A 785 34.81 7.24 -17.44
C LYS A 785 33.80 8.33 -17.06
N ALA A 786 32.64 7.94 -16.54
CA ALA A 786 31.59 8.87 -16.12
C ALA A 786 32.07 9.80 -14.97
N VAL A 787 32.70 9.21 -13.95
CA VAL A 787 33.30 9.94 -12.81
C VAL A 787 34.32 10.98 -13.28
N LYS A 788 35.24 10.61 -14.17
CA LYS A 788 36.22 11.53 -14.77
C LYS A 788 35.56 12.63 -15.59
N ALA A 789 34.48 12.32 -16.30
CA ALA A 789 33.78 13.31 -17.10
C ALA A 789 33.12 14.38 -16.21
N ILE A 790 32.48 13.96 -15.11
CA ILE A 790 31.90 14.87 -14.11
C ILE A 790 32.99 15.71 -13.42
N SER A 791 34.05 15.06 -12.93
CA SER A 791 35.16 15.75 -12.25
C SER A 791 35.82 16.83 -13.13
N LYS A 792 36.10 16.52 -14.41
CA LYS A 792 36.68 17.50 -15.35
C LYS A 792 35.79 18.72 -15.58
N ASN A 793 34.47 18.55 -15.52
CA ASN A 793 33.53 19.66 -15.68
C ASN A 793 33.47 20.52 -14.41
N SER A 794 33.46 19.91 -13.22
CA SER A 794 33.47 20.65 -11.95
C SER A 794 34.73 21.53 -11.77
N ILE A 795 35.91 21.01 -12.13
CA ILE A 795 37.17 21.79 -12.03
C ILE A 795 37.10 23.06 -12.90
N ARG A 796 36.47 22.98 -14.08
CA ARG A 796 36.32 24.14 -14.97
C ARG A 796 35.43 25.22 -14.35
N GLU A 797 34.35 24.83 -13.67
CA GLU A 797 33.47 25.81 -13.00
C GLU A 797 34.20 26.53 -11.86
N SER A 798 35.03 25.83 -11.08
CA SER A 798 35.78 26.47 -9.98
C SER A 798 36.87 27.45 -10.44
N SER A 799 37.28 27.37 -11.72
CA SER A 799 38.32 28.22 -12.30
C SER A 799 37.80 29.51 -12.95
N ILE A 800 36.48 29.63 -13.07
CA ILE A 800 35.76 30.78 -13.64
C ILE A 800 35.18 31.58 -12.48
#